data_AF-A0A7J2S848-F1
#
_entry.id   AF-A0A7J2S848-F1
#
_cell.length_a   1.000
_cell.length_b   1.000
_cell.length_c   1.000
_cell.angle_alpha   90.00
_cell.angle_beta   90.00
_cell.angle_gamma   90.00
#
_symmetry.space_group_name_H-M   'P 1'
#
loop_
_entity.id
_entity.type
_entity.pdbx_description
1 polymer ?
#
loop_
_entity_poly.entity_id
_entity_poly.type
_entity_poly.pdbx_seq_one_letter_code
_entity_poly.pdbx_strand_id
1 'polypeptide(L)'
;MSMFHFFKLKSHKNDTDYKILYRHLKNVGEISKKIILGKKIKNQKLFAEIAYLIGISHDFAKATTYFQEYLEKGKKTKKAYHGKLSSIFGYFLVKKYLEWKNIPNDIALIAWLVITKHHSDIMDLMGTQGELDELDEIEVEKEQIRDIKQNHLDEIEAIYKDLSPIEINLEEFFDEFDDICKEIKEKGEELVMEGKLKNYFFVLFFYSVLLDADKLDASDTGESVLRRRWKNIPSDLVDRYKKIKFGKPIANIDILRDKAYNEVISNLKHIDLEMDRIFSIELPTGCGKTLTAFSFALKLREIIKDKQNFIPRIIYSLPFLSIIEQNAEVLAEVLAEQAGILWEKLFRMGKKEVMEKLEYAIPSDLLLKHHHLIDIRYRTQNEDLERDVWKSLLLIEGWHSEIIITTFIQFFHSLITNRNRAARKFHNMINSIIILDEVQSIPYEYWLLIRESLKYLAYEYNCWIILITATQPFIFRENEIKPLIKDKEKYFKEFKRSKYVIELKEKSFEDFKNEILRQILNNENKDIMVVVNTIDSSKELYKFLRKELEKEYGKSKVGEEGIAEFKQTMLVNLSTHILPFHRLERIKKIKTEKNKRKIIITTQLIEAGVDISVDIIYRDLAPLDCVIQTGGRCNRNNEKREKGICKIVNLIDENNKNKRFSRIYDSTLIGATTDILEQILIKKGKIIEEKDFVGLVTSYFERILERGSNDPSKDKINAMRWLKFSEIAEFKLIKEEYQKIDVFVEIDDNAKKIWKEYKKIKEIENRLKRREELLRMKKEFYNYIISVDKKKAEKSLVEPYLGYVTKEGYDIETGYRYLKDNALII
;
A
#
# COMPACT_ATOMS: atom_id res chain seq x y z
N MET A 1 -15.68 52.11 10.03
CA MET A 1 -16.48 51.56 11.15
C MET A 1 -16.71 50.08 10.85
N SER A 2 -16.04 49.17 11.56
CA SER A 2 -16.25 47.73 11.40
C SER A 2 -17.59 47.34 12.03
N MET A 3 -18.62 47.19 11.21
CA MET A 3 -19.86 46.56 11.63
C MET A 3 -19.52 45.11 11.99
N PHE A 4 -19.49 44.78 13.29
CA PHE A 4 -19.34 43.39 13.74
C PHE A 4 -20.55 42.59 13.24
N HIS A 5 -20.44 41.98 12.05
CA HIS A 5 -21.43 41.02 11.58
C HIS A 5 -21.32 39.77 12.46
N PHE A 6 -22.40 39.48 13.19
CA PHE A 6 -22.54 38.23 13.92
C PHE A 6 -23.06 37.15 12.97
N PHE A 7 -22.17 36.31 12.45
CA PHE A 7 -22.53 35.13 11.64
C PHE A 7 -23.19 34.06 12.52
N LYS A 8 -24.34 33.54 12.08
CA LYS A 8 -25.20 32.60 12.81
C LYS A 8 -25.37 31.26 12.10
N LEU A 9 -25.15 31.20 10.79
CA LEU A 9 -25.28 29.97 10.01
C LEU A 9 -24.30 28.90 10.50
N LYS A 10 -24.78 27.65 10.64
CA LYS A 10 -24.02 26.51 11.17
C LYS A 10 -23.56 25.59 10.04
N SER A 11 -22.33 25.05 10.12
CA SER A 11 -21.81 24.04 9.17
C SER A 11 -22.08 22.60 9.65
N HIS A 12 -21.73 22.30 10.90
CA HIS A 12 -21.89 20.97 11.49
C HIS A 12 -21.90 21.05 13.02
N LYS A 13 -22.29 19.93 13.64
CA LYS A 13 -22.37 19.78 15.09
C LYS A 13 -21.10 19.09 15.61
N ASN A 14 -20.46 19.70 16.60
CA ASN A 14 -19.38 19.12 17.40
C ASN A 14 -19.97 18.56 18.72
N ASP A 15 -19.15 17.86 19.51
CA ASP A 15 -19.60 17.18 20.74
C ASP A 15 -20.31 18.09 21.76
N THR A 16 -20.04 19.40 21.73
CA THR A 16 -20.60 20.37 22.68
C THR A 16 -21.22 21.64 22.08
N ASP A 17 -21.02 21.92 20.78
CA ASP A 17 -21.55 23.14 20.12
C ASP A 17 -21.60 23.00 18.58
N TYR A 18 -22.11 24.00 17.86
CA TYR A 18 -22.09 24.06 16.40
C TYR A 18 -20.91 24.89 15.88
N LYS A 19 -20.26 24.38 14.82
CA LYS A 19 -19.25 25.15 14.10
C LYS A 19 -19.92 26.12 13.14
N ILE A 20 -19.59 27.41 13.25
CA ILE A 20 -20.13 28.47 12.37
C ILE A 20 -19.63 28.30 10.94
N LEU A 21 -20.55 28.41 9.98
CA LEU A 21 -20.31 28.21 8.54
C LEU A 21 -19.20 29.13 8.03
N TYR A 22 -19.25 30.42 8.34
CA TYR A 22 -18.19 31.39 8.00
C TYR A 22 -16.79 30.90 8.42
N ARG A 23 -16.64 30.45 9.68
CA ARG A 23 -15.33 29.99 10.20
C ARG A 23 -14.88 28.71 9.51
N HIS A 24 -15.81 27.79 9.28
CA HIS A 24 -15.53 26.54 8.59
C HIS A 24 -15.05 26.79 7.15
N LEU A 25 -15.81 27.54 6.35
CA LEU A 25 -15.44 27.88 4.97
C LEU A 25 -14.07 28.57 4.91
N LYS A 26 -13.84 29.57 5.78
CA LYS A 26 -12.56 30.26 5.91
C LYS A 26 -11.41 29.30 6.21
N ASN A 27 -11.58 28.43 7.19
CA ASN A 27 -10.54 27.49 7.60
C ASN A 27 -10.24 26.47 6.50
N VAL A 28 -11.27 25.90 5.86
CA VAL A 28 -11.09 24.93 4.77
C VAL A 28 -10.39 25.59 3.58
N GLY A 29 -10.79 26.82 3.20
CA GLY A 29 -10.11 27.61 2.18
C GLY A 29 -8.64 27.86 2.52
N GLU A 30 -8.34 28.33 3.73
CA GLU A 30 -6.98 28.63 4.18
C GLU A 30 -6.10 27.37 4.28
N ILE A 31 -6.63 26.26 4.79
CA ILE A 31 -5.93 24.98 4.85
C ILE A 31 -5.63 24.49 3.44
N SER A 32 -6.62 24.52 2.54
CA SER A 32 -6.45 24.13 1.13
C SER A 32 -5.36 24.95 0.43
N LYS A 33 -5.39 26.28 0.63
CA LYS A 33 -4.37 27.21 0.13
C LYS A 33 -2.99 26.87 0.66
N LYS A 34 -2.85 26.69 1.98
CA LYS A 34 -1.58 26.35 2.65
C LYS A 34 -1.02 25.01 2.18
N ILE A 35 -1.87 24.00 1.96
CA ILE A 35 -1.44 22.70 1.42
C ILE A 35 -0.71 22.91 0.09
N ILE A 36 -1.31 23.66 -0.85
CA ILE A 36 -0.73 23.88 -2.19
C ILE A 36 0.49 24.80 -2.15
N LEU A 37 0.48 25.86 -1.34
CA LEU A 37 1.65 26.73 -1.14
C LEU A 37 2.85 25.98 -0.52
N GLY A 38 2.62 24.86 0.14
CA GLY A 38 3.66 23.95 0.61
C GLY A 38 4.25 23.04 -0.46
N LYS A 39 3.73 23.04 -1.69
CA LYS A 39 4.13 22.14 -2.80
C LYS A 39 4.92 22.87 -3.88
N LYS A 40 5.97 22.26 -4.40
CA LYS A 40 6.73 22.76 -5.54
C LYS A 40 6.15 22.19 -6.85
N ILE A 41 5.16 22.88 -7.42
CA ILE A 41 4.47 22.49 -8.65
C ILE A 41 4.33 23.67 -9.63
N LYS A 42 4.08 23.40 -10.90
CA LYS A 42 3.76 24.44 -11.90
C LYS A 42 2.45 25.14 -11.50
N ASN A 43 2.33 26.44 -11.78
CA ASN A 43 1.15 27.25 -11.46
C ASN A 43 0.74 27.26 -9.97
N GLN A 44 1.68 27.00 -9.04
CA GLN A 44 1.42 26.88 -7.60
C GLN A 44 0.52 27.99 -7.02
N LYS A 45 0.81 29.26 -7.32
CA LYS A 45 0.04 30.40 -6.79
C LYS A 45 -1.40 30.36 -7.28
N LEU A 46 -1.61 30.17 -8.59
CA LEU A 46 -2.94 30.05 -9.18
C LEU A 46 -3.72 28.88 -8.58
N PHE A 47 -3.10 27.70 -8.49
CA PHE A 47 -3.76 26.53 -7.92
C PHE A 47 -4.08 26.71 -6.43
N ALA A 48 -3.25 27.42 -5.67
CA ALA A 48 -3.53 27.74 -4.29
C ALA A 48 -4.75 28.65 -4.13
N GLU A 49 -4.91 29.65 -5.00
CA GLU A 49 -6.10 30.50 -5.02
C GLU A 49 -7.35 29.70 -5.46
N ILE A 50 -7.24 28.83 -6.49
CA ILE A 50 -8.35 27.98 -6.90
C ILE A 50 -8.78 27.02 -5.77
N ALA A 51 -7.83 26.39 -5.07
CA ALA A 51 -8.16 25.53 -3.95
C ALA A 51 -8.75 26.29 -2.75
N TYR A 52 -8.33 27.54 -2.54
CA TYR A 52 -8.99 28.43 -1.59
C TYR A 52 -10.45 28.67 -1.97
N LEU A 53 -10.72 29.03 -3.24
CA LEU A 53 -12.07 29.25 -3.75
C LEU A 53 -12.95 28.01 -3.62
N ILE A 54 -12.43 26.84 -4.00
CA ILE A 54 -13.09 25.54 -3.80
C ILE A 54 -13.45 25.35 -2.32
N GLY A 55 -12.50 25.62 -1.42
CA GLY A 55 -12.71 25.48 0.02
C GLY A 55 -13.76 26.43 0.59
N ILE A 56 -13.83 27.69 0.14
CA ILE A 56 -14.84 28.63 0.62
C ILE A 56 -16.22 28.44 -0.01
N SER A 57 -16.33 27.71 -1.13
CA SER A 57 -17.62 27.47 -1.81
C SER A 57 -18.22 26.09 -1.55
N HIS A 58 -17.44 25.10 -1.08
CA HIS A 58 -17.85 23.68 -1.08
C HIS A 58 -19.14 23.36 -0.31
N ASP A 59 -19.49 24.23 0.64
CA ASP A 59 -20.58 24.08 1.59
C ASP A 59 -21.59 25.26 1.53
N PHE A 60 -21.57 26.04 0.45
CA PHE A 60 -22.45 27.21 0.25
C PHE A 60 -23.92 26.94 0.59
N ALA A 61 -24.48 25.83 0.12
CA ALA A 61 -25.89 25.50 0.28
C ALA A 61 -26.26 25.03 1.71
N LYS A 62 -25.29 24.90 2.63
CA LYS A 62 -25.59 24.78 4.06
C LYS A 62 -26.27 26.03 4.61
N ALA A 63 -26.21 27.15 3.89
CA ALA A 63 -26.98 28.34 4.17
C ALA A 63 -28.49 28.14 4.08
N THR A 64 -29.00 27.08 3.48
CA THR A 64 -30.47 26.85 3.40
C THR A 64 -31.08 26.59 4.78
N THR A 65 -32.29 27.09 5.02
CA THR A 65 -33.07 26.76 6.22
C THR A 65 -33.27 25.25 6.34
N TYR A 66 -33.46 24.55 5.22
CA TYR A 66 -33.59 23.09 5.17
C TYR A 66 -32.38 22.37 5.76
N PHE A 67 -31.16 22.84 5.49
CA PHE A 67 -29.94 22.28 6.08
C PHE A 67 -29.79 22.66 7.56
N GLN A 68 -30.08 23.91 7.92
CA GLN A 68 -30.03 24.35 9.32
C GLN A 68 -31.01 23.55 10.20
N GLU A 69 -32.23 23.30 9.72
CA GLU A 69 -33.21 22.44 10.39
C GLU A 69 -32.74 20.98 10.47
N TYR A 70 -32.08 20.47 9.43
CA TYR A 70 -31.52 19.11 9.45
C TYR A 70 -30.48 18.95 10.57
N LEU A 71 -29.61 19.94 10.79
CA LEU A 71 -28.63 19.90 11.88
C LEU A 71 -29.28 19.78 13.27
N GLU A 72 -30.47 20.35 13.45
CA GLU A 72 -31.18 20.37 14.73
C GLU A 72 -32.10 19.16 14.91
N LYS A 73 -32.85 18.80 13.86
CA LYS A 73 -33.89 17.76 13.91
C LYS A 73 -33.38 16.38 13.49
N GLY A 74 -32.20 16.29 12.86
CA GLY A 74 -31.56 15.04 12.42
C GLY A 74 -32.19 14.34 11.22
N LYS A 75 -33.33 14.84 10.68
CA LYS A 75 -34.03 14.24 9.54
C LYS A 75 -33.61 14.90 8.22
N LYS A 76 -32.83 14.19 7.40
CA LYS A 76 -32.34 14.71 6.12
C LYS A 76 -33.41 14.60 5.03
N THR A 77 -33.90 15.73 4.54
CA THR A 77 -34.82 15.82 3.39
C THR A 77 -34.05 15.98 2.08
N LYS A 78 -34.73 15.82 0.92
CA LYS A 78 -34.11 16.10 -0.39
C LYS A 78 -33.56 17.54 -0.47
N LYS A 79 -34.29 18.52 0.07
CA LYS A 79 -33.88 19.93 0.07
C LYS A 79 -32.71 20.25 1.02
N ALA A 80 -32.37 19.32 1.91
CA ALA A 80 -31.22 19.46 2.81
C ALA A 80 -29.91 18.87 2.22
N TYR A 81 -29.92 18.34 0.99
CA TYR A 81 -28.67 18.01 0.29
C TYR A 81 -28.02 19.28 -0.23
N HIS A 82 -26.78 19.53 0.18
CA HIS A 82 -26.08 20.77 -0.11
C HIS A 82 -25.07 20.66 -1.25
N GLY A 83 -24.75 19.45 -1.71
CA GLY A 83 -23.65 19.22 -2.66
C GLY A 83 -23.82 19.91 -4.02
N LYS A 84 -24.99 19.76 -4.68
CA LYS A 84 -25.21 20.23 -6.05
C LYS A 84 -25.22 21.75 -6.17
N LEU A 85 -26.02 22.46 -5.37
CA LEU A 85 -26.03 23.93 -5.38
C LEU A 85 -24.65 24.51 -4.99
N SER A 86 -23.95 23.89 -4.03
CA SER A 86 -22.61 24.34 -3.63
C SER A 86 -21.56 24.15 -4.74
N SER A 87 -21.65 23.07 -5.52
CA SER A 87 -20.71 22.84 -6.62
C SER A 87 -20.95 23.78 -7.80
N ILE A 88 -22.21 24.09 -8.12
CA ILE A 88 -22.55 25.07 -9.16
C ILE A 88 -22.09 26.48 -8.75
N PHE A 89 -22.28 26.86 -7.48
CA PHE A 89 -21.72 28.10 -6.96
C PHE A 89 -20.18 28.12 -6.99
N GLY A 90 -19.53 27.00 -6.64
CA GLY A 90 -18.09 26.86 -6.74
C GLY A 90 -17.54 27.00 -8.16
N TYR A 91 -18.25 26.46 -9.16
CA TYR A 91 -17.95 26.69 -10.57
C TYR A 91 -17.99 28.18 -10.91
N PHE A 92 -19.10 28.84 -10.57
CA PHE A 92 -19.31 30.27 -10.83
C PHE A 92 -18.19 31.13 -10.21
N LEU A 93 -17.89 30.88 -8.94
CA LEU A 93 -16.86 31.62 -8.19
C LEU A 93 -15.47 31.46 -8.82
N VAL A 94 -15.08 30.23 -9.17
CA VAL A 94 -13.78 29.98 -9.82
C VAL A 94 -13.75 30.59 -11.21
N LYS A 95 -14.83 30.47 -11.99
CA LYS A 95 -14.96 31.07 -13.32
C LYS A 95 -14.76 32.59 -13.27
N LYS A 96 -15.52 33.31 -12.43
CA LYS A 96 -15.40 34.78 -12.29
C LYS A 96 -14.00 35.20 -11.86
N TYR A 97 -13.35 34.42 -10.99
CA TYR A 97 -11.96 34.68 -10.60
C TYR A 97 -10.98 34.52 -11.77
N LEU A 98 -11.12 33.46 -12.56
CA LEU A 98 -10.27 33.22 -13.73
C LEU A 98 -10.48 34.29 -14.81
N GLU A 99 -11.72 34.71 -15.06
CA GLU A 99 -12.06 35.81 -15.96
C GLU A 99 -11.43 37.14 -15.48
N TRP A 100 -11.56 37.46 -14.19
CA TRP A 100 -10.92 38.64 -13.60
C TRP A 100 -9.38 38.62 -13.74
N LYS A 101 -8.78 37.42 -13.71
CA LYS A 101 -7.34 37.23 -13.95
C LYS A 101 -6.95 37.11 -15.43
N ASN A 102 -7.90 37.10 -16.36
CA ASN A 102 -7.70 36.80 -17.78
C ASN A 102 -7.01 35.44 -18.03
N ILE A 103 -7.45 34.39 -17.32
CA ILE A 103 -6.91 33.02 -17.42
C ILE A 103 -7.98 32.10 -18.05
N PRO A 104 -7.63 31.20 -19.00
CA PRO A 104 -8.57 30.24 -19.57
C PRO A 104 -9.29 29.38 -18.53
N ASN A 105 -10.57 29.12 -18.76
CA ASN A 105 -11.49 28.51 -17.78
C ASN A 105 -11.44 26.96 -17.76
N ASP A 106 -10.26 26.37 -17.77
CA ASP A 106 -10.10 24.91 -17.87
C ASP A 106 -10.32 24.21 -16.51
N ILE A 107 -10.26 24.94 -15.40
CA ILE A 107 -10.22 24.38 -14.04
C ILE A 107 -11.55 24.55 -13.30
N ALA A 108 -12.46 25.46 -13.70
CA ALA A 108 -13.73 25.62 -13.00
C ALA A 108 -14.58 24.33 -13.03
N LEU A 109 -14.54 23.56 -14.11
CA LEU A 109 -15.21 22.24 -14.17
C LEU A 109 -14.62 21.24 -13.18
N ILE A 110 -13.30 21.29 -12.95
CA ILE A 110 -12.65 20.47 -11.93
C ILE A 110 -13.14 20.88 -10.53
N ALA A 111 -13.27 22.19 -10.28
CA ALA A 111 -13.82 22.70 -9.03
C ALA A 111 -15.26 22.21 -8.79
N TRP A 112 -16.12 22.30 -9.81
CA TRP A 112 -17.48 21.76 -9.77
C TRP A 112 -17.48 20.28 -9.38
N LEU A 113 -16.79 19.43 -10.13
CA LEU A 113 -16.79 17.98 -9.90
C LEU A 113 -16.28 17.61 -8.50
N VAL A 114 -15.19 18.25 -8.08
CA VAL A 114 -14.56 18.02 -6.77
C VAL A 114 -15.52 18.36 -5.64
N ILE A 115 -16.25 19.48 -5.74
CA ILE A 115 -17.25 19.86 -4.76
C ILE A 115 -18.47 18.93 -4.83
N THR A 116 -18.93 18.54 -6.01
CA THR A 116 -20.08 17.61 -6.13
C THR A 116 -19.82 16.31 -5.36
N LYS A 117 -18.57 15.80 -5.40
CA LYS A 117 -18.21 14.47 -4.85
C LYS A 117 -17.42 14.47 -3.56
N HIS A 118 -17.25 15.59 -2.86
CA HIS A 118 -16.42 15.60 -1.63
C HIS A 118 -16.96 14.73 -0.47
N HIS A 119 -18.24 14.34 -0.50
CA HIS A 119 -18.85 13.43 0.50
C HIS A 119 -19.03 11.98 0.03
N SER A 120 -18.78 11.65 -1.23
CA SER A 120 -18.97 10.30 -1.80
C SER A 120 -17.79 9.90 -2.69
N ASP A 121 -17.82 8.74 -3.33
CA ASP A 121 -16.83 8.39 -4.33
C ASP A 121 -17.08 9.19 -5.63
N ILE A 122 -16.03 9.38 -6.43
CA ILE A 122 -16.13 10.04 -7.75
C ILE A 122 -16.85 9.07 -8.71
N MET A 123 -17.80 9.60 -9.47
CA MET A 123 -18.59 8.87 -10.44
C MET A 123 -18.20 9.30 -11.86
N ASP A 124 -18.76 8.62 -12.86
CA ASP A 124 -18.53 8.98 -14.27
C ASP A 124 -19.12 10.35 -14.57
N LEU A 125 -18.43 11.13 -15.42
CA LEU A 125 -18.93 12.44 -15.84
C LEU A 125 -20.07 12.32 -16.85
N MET A 126 -19.95 11.38 -17.80
CA MET A 126 -20.91 11.12 -18.88
C MET A 126 -21.41 9.67 -18.84
N GLY A 127 -22.56 9.43 -19.48
CA GLY A 127 -23.19 8.11 -19.59
C GLY A 127 -24.37 7.96 -18.65
N THR A 128 -25.05 6.81 -18.68
CA THR A 128 -26.24 6.57 -17.85
C THR A 128 -25.90 6.74 -16.36
N GLN A 129 -26.50 7.75 -15.71
CA GLN A 129 -26.19 8.19 -14.33
C GLN A 129 -24.89 9.00 -14.17
N GLY A 130 -24.40 9.63 -15.23
CA GLY A 130 -23.26 10.55 -15.17
C GLY A 130 -23.61 11.86 -14.47
N GLU A 131 -22.61 12.49 -13.87
CA GLU A 131 -22.80 13.73 -13.10
C GLU A 131 -23.38 14.90 -13.92
N LEU A 132 -23.10 14.93 -15.23
CA LEU A 132 -23.60 15.98 -16.12
C LEU A 132 -25.11 15.85 -16.38
N ASP A 133 -25.66 14.64 -16.36
CA ASP A 133 -27.10 14.40 -16.54
C ASP A 133 -27.90 14.89 -15.31
N GLU A 134 -27.29 14.90 -14.12
CA GLU A 134 -27.94 15.43 -12.93
C GLU A 134 -28.23 16.94 -13.03
N LEU A 135 -27.61 17.67 -13.96
CA LEU A 135 -27.87 19.10 -14.20
C LEU A 135 -29.18 19.35 -14.96
N ASP A 136 -29.84 18.32 -15.49
CA ASP A 136 -31.17 18.44 -16.09
C ASP A 136 -32.28 18.53 -15.02
N GLU A 137 -32.01 18.04 -13.80
CA GLU A 137 -32.93 18.06 -12.67
C GLU A 137 -32.46 19.04 -11.57
N ILE A 138 -32.84 20.31 -11.71
CA ILE A 138 -32.38 21.43 -10.84
C ILE A 138 -33.49 22.13 -10.03
N GLU A 139 -34.71 21.57 -10.00
CA GLU A 139 -35.85 22.19 -9.31
C GLU A 139 -35.62 22.31 -7.79
N VAL A 140 -34.93 21.36 -7.18
CA VAL A 140 -34.59 21.42 -5.74
C VAL A 140 -33.63 22.59 -5.48
N GLU A 141 -32.63 22.76 -6.32
CA GLU A 141 -31.63 23.81 -6.21
C GLU A 141 -32.26 25.20 -6.44
N LYS A 142 -33.24 25.31 -7.36
CA LYS A 142 -34.04 26.54 -7.52
C LYS A 142 -34.83 26.89 -6.27
N GLU A 143 -35.43 25.91 -5.60
CA GLU A 143 -36.09 26.13 -4.31
C GLU A 143 -35.09 26.54 -3.21
N GLN A 144 -33.90 25.93 -3.17
CA GLN A 144 -32.83 26.31 -2.25
C GLN A 144 -32.37 27.76 -2.48
N ILE A 145 -32.25 28.20 -3.73
CA ILE A 145 -31.92 29.58 -4.08
C ILE A 145 -33.00 30.54 -3.55
N ARG A 146 -34.28 30.23 -3.77
CA ARG A 146 -35.39 31.06 -3.24
C ARG A 146 -35.35 31.15 -1.72
N ASP A 147 -35.06 30.04 -1.05
CA ASP A 147 -34.91 29.97 0.40
C ASP A 147 -33.74 30.84 0.91
N ILE A 148 -32.57 30.79 0.26
CA ILE A 148 -31.43 31.64 0.60
C ILE A 148 -31.77 33.12 0.38
N LYS A 149 -32.36 33.47 -0.78
CA LYS A 149 -32.80 34.85 -1.10
C LYS A 149 -33.73 35.40 -0.02
N GLN A 150 -34.66 34.57 0.49
CA GLN A 150 -35.65 35.00 1.47
C GLN A 150 -35.09 35.11 2.89
N ASN A 151 -34.22 34.16 3.30
CA ASN A 151 -33.92 33.97 4.72
C ASN A 151 -32.50 34.38 5.11
N HIS A 152 -31.51 34.27 4.22
CA HIS A 152 -30.10 34.35 4.60
C HIS A 152 -29.20 35.12 3.60
N LEU A 153 -29.79 35.91 2.69
CA LEU A 153 -29.05 36.65 1.66
C LEU A 153 -28.01 37.60 2.27
N ASP A 154 -28.43 38.50 3.18
CA ASP A 154 -27.56 39.49 3.81
C ASP A 154 -26.35 38.85 4.52
N GLU A 155 -26.57 37.73 5.22
CA GLU A 155 -25.50 37.03 5.92
C GLU A 155 -24.52 36.38 4.95
N ILE A 156 -25.02 35.76 3.86
CA ILE A 156 -24.17 35.11 2.85
C ILE A 156 -23.40 36.14 2.03
N GLU A 157 -24.00 37.27 1.67
CA GLU A 157 -23.30 38.39 1.03
C GLU A 157 -22.17 38.90 1.92
N ALA A 158 -22.43 39.08 3.22
CA ALA A 158 -21.40 39.48 4.16
C ALA A 158 -20.27 38.44 4.30
N ILE A 159 -20.59 37.14 4.27
CA ILE A 159 -19.60 36.06 4.27
C ILE A 159 -18.69 36.19 3.04
N TYR A 160 -19.26 36.25 1.83
CA TYR A 160 -18.44 36.27 0.61
C TYR A 160 -17.77 37.62 0.36
N LYS A 161 -18.30 38.72 0.87
CA LYS A 161 -17.61 40.01 0.89
C LYS A 161 -16.32 39.98 1.72
N ASP A 162 -16.27 39.18 2.78
CA ASP A 162 -15.05 38.99 3.58
C ASP A 162 -14.13 37.90 3.02
N LEU A 163 -14.68 36.78 2.54
CA LEU A 163 -13.89 35.61 2.14
C LEU A 163 -13.42 35.64 0.69
N SER A 164 -14.19 36.20 -0.24
CA SER A 164 -13.87 36.17 -1.67
C SER A 164 -12.76 37.18 -2.01
N PRO A 165 -11.74 36.81 -2.80
CA PRO A 165 -10.72 37.75 -3.27
C PRO A 165 -11.21 38.71 -4.35
N ILE A 166 -12.42 38.48 -4.89
CA ILE A 166 -13.08 39.32 -5.88
C ILE A 166 -14.48 39.69 -5.40
N GLU A 167 -14.99 40.83 -5.87
CA GLU A 167 -16.38 41.21 -5.64
C GLU A 167 -17.30 40.21 -6.38
N ILE A 168 -18.28 39.67 -5.65
CA ILE A 168 -19.22 38.67 -6.16
C ILE A 168 -20.62 39.21 -5.97
N ASN A 169 -21.36 39.28 -7.07
CA ASN A 169 -22.80 39.54 -7.04
C ASN A 169 -23.54 38.20 -6.97
N LEU A 170 -24.21 37.94 -5.84
CA LEU A 170 -25.00 36.71 -5.69
C LEU A 170 -26.30 36.76 -6.47
N GLU A 171 -26.89 37.94 -6.67
CA GLU A 171 -28.08 38.08 -7.53
C GLU A 171 -27.76 37.68 -8.96
N GLU A 172 -26.59 38.08 -9.48
CA GLU A 172 -26.09 37.63 -10.79
C GLU A 172 -25.99 36.09 -10.85
N PHE A 173 -25.39 35.45 -9.84
CA PHE A 173 -25.34 33.98 -9.77
C PHE A 173 -26.73 33.34 -9.80
N PHE A 174 -27.68 33.89 -9.04
CA PHE A 174 -29.02 33.33 -8.96
C PHE A 174 -29.82 33.52 -10.25
N ASP A 175 -29.61 34.64 -10.95
CA ASP A 175 -30.33 34.98 -12.16
C ASP A 175 -29.74 34.23 -13.38
N GLU A 176 -28.43 33.99 -13.41
CA GLU A 176 -27.74 33.20 -14.43
C GLU A 176 -27.72 31.68 -14.14
N PHE A 177 -28.37 31.21 -13.05
CA PHE A 177 -28.22 29.84 -12.56
C PHE A 177 -28.54 28.75 -13.60
N ASP A 178 -29.61 28.92 -14.37
CA ASP A 178 -30.00 28.00 -15.44
C ASP A 178 -28.96 27.96 -16.58
N ASP A 179 -28.39 29.11 -16.94
CA ASP A 179 -27.37 29.21 -17.99
C ASP A 179 -26.03 28.63 -17.54
N ILE A 180 -25.67 28.83 -16.26
CA ILE A 180 -24.48 28.21 -15.65
C ILE A 180 -24.62 26.69 -15.67
N CYS A 181 -25.79 26.13 -15.34
CA CYS A 181 -26.02 24.69 -15.41
C CYS A 181 -25.82 24.14 -16.83
N LYS A 182 -26.37 24.83 -17.85
CA LYS A 182 -26.15 24.46 -19.27
C LYS A 182 -24.69 24.54 -19.66
N GLU A 183 -24.00 25.61 -19.29
CA GLU A 183 -22.58 25.80 -19.60
C GLU A 183 -21.70 24.72 -18.95
N ILE A 184 -21.97 24.34 -17.69
CA ILE A 184 -21.26 23.25 -17.02
C ILE A 184 -21.47 21.94 -17.79
N LYS A 185 -22.69 21.68 -18.26
CA LYS A 185 -23.01 20.49 -19.05
C LYS A 185 -22.21 20.47 -20.35
N GLU A 186 -22.35 21.50 -21.18
CA GLU A 186 -21.70 21.60 -22.49
C GLU A 186 -20.16 21.51 -22.38
N LYS A 187 -19.56 22.33 -21.50
CA LYS A 187 -18.10 22.31 -21.31
C LYS A 187 -17.62 21.05 -20.61
N GLY A 188 -18.46 20.44 -19.77
CA GLY A 188 -18.18 19.16 -19.13
C GLY A 188 -18.03 18.03 -20.15
N GLU A 189 -18.90 18.00 -21.16
CA GLU A 189 -18.81 17.07 -22.29
C GLU A 189 -17.52 17.32 -23.10
N GLU A 190 -17.20 18.58 -23.39
CA GLU A 190 -15.93 18.95 -24.05
C GLU A 190 -14.71 18.45 -23.27
N LEU A 191 -14.68 18.64 -21.94
CA LEU A 191 -13.59 18.23 -21.05
C LEU A 191 -13.33 16.71 -21.11
N VAL A 192 -14.41 15.92 -21.18
CA VAL A 192 -14.33 14.45 -21.32
C VAL A 192 -13.83 14.07 -22.71
N MET A 193 -14.35 14.72 -23.75
CA MET A 193 -13.97 14.48 -25.14
C MET A 193 -12.53 14.88 -25.45
N GLU A 194 -11.94 15.82 -24.69
CA GLU A 194 -10.50 16.13 -24.79
C GLU A 194 -9.61 14.89 -24.55
N GLY A 195 -10.07 13.93 -23.74
CA GLY A 195 -9.35 12.68 -23.50
C GLY A 195 -7.96 12.87 -22.88
N LYS A 196 -7.74 13.95 -22.11
CA LYS A 196 -6.42 14.27 -21.56
C LYS A 196 -6.25 13.67 -20.17
N LEU A 197 -5.19 12.87 -20.00
CA LEU A 197 -4.81 12.29 -18.71
C LEU A 197 -4.58 13.34 -17.60
N LYS A 198 -4.22 14.58 -17.98
CA LYS A 198 -4.08 15.70 -17.04
C LYS A 198 -5.36 15.96 -16.23
N ASN A 199 -6.53 15.76 -16.85
CA ASN A 199 -7.82 16.08 -16.23
C ASN A 199 -8.08 15.13 -15.06
N TYR A 200 -7.82 13.83 -15.23
CA TYR A 200 -7.90 12.84 -14.14
C TYR A 200 -7.06 13.24 -12.92
N PHE A 201 -5.81 13.59 -13.17
CA PHE A 201 -4.88 13.95 -12.10
C PHE A 201 -5.23 15.29 -11.44
N PHE A 202 -5.77 16.25 -12.19
CA PHE A 202 -6.29 17.50 -11.62
C PHE A 202 -7.50 17.26 -10.71
N VAL A 203 -8.45 16.42 -11.14
CA VAL A 203 -9.55 15.97 -10.28
C VAL A 203 -8.97 15.37 -9.01
N LEU A 204 -8.10 14.36 -9.13
CA LEU A 204 -7.54 13.66 -7.96
C LEU A 204 -6.76 14.61 -7.03
N PHE A 205 -6.03 15.58 -7.59
CA PHE A 205 -5.27 16.58 -6.84
C PHE A 205 -6.18 17.49 -6.00
N PHE A 206 -7.07 18.25 -6.64
CA PHE A 206 -7.95 19.18 -5.93
C PHE A 206 -8.93 18.45 -5.01
N TYR A 207 -9.39 17.27 -5.43
CA TYR A 207 -10.20 16.40 -4.60
C TYR A 207 -9.48 16.02 -3.31
N SER A 208 -8.25 15.53 -3.42
CA SER A 208 -7.47 15.14 -2.23
C SER A 208 -7.17 16.31 -1.29
N VAL A 209 -7.03 17.53 -1.82
CA VAL A 209 -6.84 18.75 -1.01
C VAL A 209 -8.12 19.11 -0.26
N LEU A 210 -9.26 19.18 -0.96
CA LEU A 210 -10.55 19.52 -0.33
C LEU A 210 -10.93 18.48 0.75
N LEU A 211 -10.81 17.19 0.43
CA LEU A 211 -11.13 16.11 1.37
C LEU A 211 -10.30 16.16 2.64
N ASP A 212 -9.03 16.53 2.53
CA ASP A 212 -8.15 16.59 3.68
C ASP A 212 -8.38 17.87 4.50
N ALA A 213 -8.56 19.00 3.83
CA ALA A 213 -8.83 20.28 4.47
C ALA A 213 -10.15 20.28 5.26
N ASP A 214 -11.23 19.76 4.67
CA ASP A 214 -12.54 19.62 5.32
C ASP A 214 -12.44 18.78 6.60
N LYS A 215 -11.83 17.58 6.52
CA LYS A 215 -11.71 16.68 7.67
C LYS A 215 -10.75 17.18 8.76
N LEU A 216 -9.69 17.89 8.37
CA LEU A 216 -8.76 18.52 9.31
C LEU A 216 -9.43 19.68 10.07
N ASP A 217 -10.28 20.46 9.40
CA ASP A 217 -11.06 21.49 10.08
C ASP A 217 -12.16 20.89 10.96
N ALA A 218 -12.91 19.89 10.48
CA ALA A 218 -13.98 19.24 11.25
C ALA A 218 -13.49 18.54 12.54
N SER A 219 -12.19 18.23 12.63
CA SER A 219 -11.56 17.62 13.82
C SER A 219 -10.78 18.61 14.69
N ASP A 220 -10.80 19.91 14.34
CA ASP A 220 -10.01 20.98 14.97
C ASP A 220 -8.49 20.65 15.03
N THR A 221 -7.97 19.97 14.01
CA THR A 221 -6.55 19.57 13.89
C THR A 221 -5.75 20.32 12.83
N GLY A 222 -6.41 21.13 11.99
CA GLY A 222 -5.79 21.74 10.79
C GLY A 222 -4.52 22.57 11.04
N GLU A 223 -4.53 23.51 11.97
CA GLU A 223 -3.35 24.36 12.22
C GLU A 223 -2.17 23.60 12.84
N SER A 224 -2.46 22.59 13.66
CA SER A 224 -1.45 21.88 14.42
C SER A 224 -0.65 20.94 13.51
N VAL A 225 -1.32 20.30 12.55
CA VAL A 225 -0.73 19.34 11.60
C VAL A 225 0.13 20.01 10.53
N LEU A 226 -0.30 21.15 9.99
CA LEU A 226 0.44 21.85 8.92
C LEU A 226 1.80 22.41 9.40
N ARG A 227 1.99 22.61 10.71
CA ARG A 227 3.24 23.14 11.29
C ARG A 227 4.29 22.04 11.61
N ARG A 228 3.96 20.75 11.52
CA ARG A 228 4.72 19.62 12.08
C ARG A 228 5.56 18.84 11.04
N ARG A 229 6.44 19.53 10.32
CA ARG A 229 7.39 18.84 9.41
C ARG A 229 8.77 18.70 10.05
N TRP A 230 9.36 17.50 9.96
CA TRP A 230 10.76 17.30 10.35
C TRP A 230 11.71 17.89 9.30
N LYS A 231 12.14 19.12 9.56
CA LYS A 231 12.98 19.90 8.64
C LYS A 231 14.44 19.43 8.58
N ASN A 232 14.90 18.65 9.55
CA ASN A 232 16.29 18.22 9.64
C ASN A 232 16.41 16.73 9.97
N ILE A 233 16.46 15.88 8.93
CA ILE A 233 16.83 14.47 9.04
C ILE A 233 18.19 14.37 8.33
N PRO A 234 19.29 14.05 9.03
CA PRO A 234 20.62 14.03 8.43
C PRO A 234 20.74 13.02 7.28
N SER A 235 21.39 13.43 6.19
CA SER A 235 21.56 12.58 5.01
C SER A 235 22.57 11.45 5.19
N ASP A 236 23.40 11.53 6.23
CA ASP A 236 24.46 10.59 6.58
C ASP A 236 24.05 9.57 7.66
N LEU A 237 22.78 9.57 8.09
CA LEU A 237 22.27 8.67 9.14
C LEU A 237 22.62 7.21 8.86
N VAL A 238 22.42 6.76 7.61
CA VAL A 238 22.72 5.38 7.22
C VAL A 238 24.22 5.11 7.24
N ASP A 239 25.06 6.08 6.88
CA ASP A 239 26.53 5.93 6.91
C ASP A 239 27.02 5.71 8.34
N ARG A 240 26.56 6.54 9.28
CA ARG A 240 26.90 6.44 10.70
C ARG A 240 26.35 5.17 11.33
N TYR A 241 25.08 4.83 11.05
CA TYR A 241 24.44 3.59 11.48
C TYR A 241 25.24 2.36 11.04
N LYS A 242 25.62 2.29 9.75
CA LYS A 242 26.38 1.16 9.20
C LYS A 242 27.72 1.00 9.91
N LYS A 243 28.44 2.11 10.14
CA LYS A 243 29.75 2.10 10.81
C LYS A 243 29.65 1.53 12.23
N ILE A 244 28.60 1.88 12.97
CA ILE A 244 28.41 1.42 14.36
C ILE A 244 27.90 -0.02 14.41
N LYS A 245 26.92 -0.38 13.57
CA LYS A 245 26.28 -1.71 13.61
C LYS A 245 27.14 -2.82 13.01
N PHE A 246 27.81 -2.54 11.89
CA PHE A 246 28.54 -3.56 11.13
C PHE A 246 30.07 -3.46 11.27
N GLY A 247 30.60 -2.30 11.70
CA GLY A 247 32.05 -2.11 11.82
C GLY A 247 32.76 -2.15 10.47
N LYS A 248 34.01 -2.66 10.44
CA LYS A 248 34.77 -2.86 9.20
C LYS A 248 34.31 -4.15 8.50
N PRO A 249 34.28 -4.21 7.15
CA PRO A 249 33.94 -5.43 6.43
C PRO A 249 34.94 -6.55 6.75
N ILE A 250 34.44 -7.67 7.26
CA ILE A 250 35.27 -8.85 7.59
C ILE A 250 35.08 -9.94 6.53
N ALA A 251 33.86 -10.13 6.05
CA ALA A 251 33.53 -11.14 5.05
C ALA A 251 33.45 -10.57 3.62
N ASN A 252 33.70 -11.41 2.61
CA ASN A 252 33.60 -11.04 1.18
C ASN A 252 32.23 -10.44 0.81
N ILE A 253 31.15 -10.92 1.45
CA ILE A 253 29.79 -10.40 1.23
C ILE A 253 29.64 -8.95 1.72
N ASP A 254 30.32 -8.57 2.81
CA ASP A 254 30.25 -7.22 3.38
C ASP A 254 31.01 -6.23 2.50
N ILE A 255 32.15 -6.66 1.93
CA ILE A 255 32.88 -5.88 0.92
C ILE A 255 31.99 -5.62 -0.29
N LEU A 256 31.22 -6.61 -0.74
CA LEU A 256 30.33 -6.47 -1.89
C LEU A 256 29.15 -5.55 -1.60
N ARG A 257 28.57 -5.63 -0.39
CA ARG A 257 27.55 -4.69 0.10
C ARG A 257 28.07 -3.25 0.10
N ASP A 258 29.29 -3.04 0.58
CA ASP A 258 29.90 -1.70 0.61
C ASP A 258 30.25 -1.19 -0.79
N LYS A 259 30.72 -2.06 -1.70
CA LYS A 259 30.91 -1.69 -3.11
C LYS A 259 29.61 -1.24 -3.76
N ALA A 260 28.54 -2.05 -3.63
CA ALA A 260 27.23 -1.72 -4.18
C ALA A 260 26.69 -0.41 -3.59
N TYR A 261 26.81 -0.25 -2.27
CA TYR A 261 26.44 0.98 -1.58
C TYR A 261 27.19 2.19 -2.14
N ASN A 262 28.51 2.13 -2.20
CA ASN A 262 29.34 3.24 -2.66
C ASN A 262 29.08 3.58 -4.15
N GLU A 263 28.84 2.58 -4.99
CA GLU A 263 28.48 2.79 -6.40
C GLU A 263 27.17 3.58 -6.53
N VAL A 264 26.10 3.15 -5.85
CA VAL A 264 24.81 3.86 -5.88
C VAL A 264 24.95 5.29 -5.36
N ILE A 265 25.61 5.48 -4.22
CA ILE A 265 25.78 6.81 -3.63
C ILE A 265 26.68 7.72 -4.50
N SER A 266 27.69 7.17 -5.18
CA SER A 266 28.55 7.95 -6.08
C SER A 266 27.79 8.56 -7.26
N ASN A 267 26.73 7.89 -7.73
CA ASN A 267 25.92 8.38 -8.85
C ASN A 267 25.12 9.65 -8.52
N LEU A 268 24.91 9.99 -7.24
CA LEU A 268 24.22 11.24 -6.84
C LEU A 268 24.87 12.50 -7.44
N LYS A 269 26.20 12.48 -7.66
CA LYS A 269 26.95 13.59 -8.26
C LYS A 269 26.61 13.84 -9.73
N HIS A 270 26.00 12.86 -10.39
CA HIS A 270 25.67 12.86 -11.81
C HIS A 270 24.17 12.92 -12.08
N ILE A 271 23.37 13.27 -11.06
CA ILE A 271 21.92 13.41 -11.18
C ILE A 271 21.55 14.84 -11.59
N ASP A 272 20.84 14.94 -12.70
CA ASP A 272 20.09 16.13 -13.09
C ASP A 272 18.69 16.04 -12.46
N LEU A 273 18.37 16.96 -11.55
CA LEU A 273 17.08 16.89 -10.84
C LEU A 273 15.87 17.13 -11.73
N GLU A 274 16.02 17.72 -12.92
CA GLU A 274 14.92 17.95 -13.85
C GLU A 274 14.72 16.76 -14.79
N MET A 275 15.82 16.22 -15.35
CA MET A 275 15.77 15.10 -16.29
C MET A 275 15.69 13.73 -15.61
N ASP A 276 16.45 13.52 -14.54
CA ASP A 276 16.55 12.23 -13.87
C ASP A 276 15.51 12.14 -12.74
N ARG A 277 14.32 11.64 -13.09
CA ARG A 277 13.21 11.46 -12.12
C ARG A 277 12.95 10.02 -11.72
N ILE A 278 13.44 9.05 -12.49
CA ILE A 278 13.13 7.63 -12.32
C ILE A 278 14.45 6.86 -12.31
N PHE A 279 14.69 6.10 -11.25
CA PHE A 279 15.93 5.39 -10.98
C PHE A 279 15.68 3.89 -10.78
N SER A 280 16.66 3.05 -11.10
CA SER A 280 16.67 1.64 -10.69
C SER A 280 17.91 1.28 -9.85
N ILE A 281 17.68 0.45 -8.84
CA ILE A 281 18.71 -0.23 -8.04
C ILE A 281 18.52 -1.74 -8.24
N GLU A 282 19.23 -2.27 -9.23
CA GLU A 282 19.24 -3.69 -9.58
C GLU A 282 20.37 -4.42 -8.85
N LEU A 283 20.04 -5.09 -7.75
CA LEU A 283 21.01 -5.82 -6.93
C LEU A 283 20.47 -7.18 -6.48
N PRO A 284 21.33 -8.21 -6.38
CA PRO A 284 20.92 -9.52 -5.87
C PRO A 284 20.45 -9.43 -4.42
N THR A 285 19.63 -10.41 -4.01
CA THR A 285 19.15 -10.50 -2.63
C THR A 285 20.33 -10.64 -1.66
N GLY A 286 20.30 -9.87 -0.57
CA GLY A 286 21.39 -9.85 0.41
C GLY A 286 22.51 -8.85 0.15
N CYS A 287 22.47 -8.05 -0.93
CA CYS A 287 23.38 -6.90 -1.16
C CYS A 287 23.04 -5.62 -0.35
N GLY A 288 22.13 -5.69 0.63
CA GLY A 288 21.80 -4.52 1.46
C GLY A 288 20.92 -3.47 0.79
N LYS A 289 20.09 -3.88 -0.19
CA LYS A 289 19.18 -3.03 -0.98
C LYS A 289 18.43 -1.97 -0.16
N THR A 290 17.81 -2.38 0.96
CA THR A 290 17.03 -1.50 1.85
C THR A 290 17.84 -0.31 2.37
N LEU A 291 19.03 -0.56 2.95
CA LEU A 291 19.88 0.51 3.50
C LEU A 291 20.45 1.39 2.39
N THR A 292 20.86 0.78 1.26
CA THR A 292 21.39 1.51 0.11
C THR A 292 20.35 2.48 -0.47
N ALA A 293 19.12 2.00 -0.70
CA ALA A 293 18.07 2.85 -1.25
C ALA A 293 17.59 3.91 -0.27
N PHE A 294 17.49 3.59 1.02
CA PHE A 294 17.12 4.59 2.04
C PHE A 294 18.19 5.68 2.17
N SER A 295 19.49 5.31 2.15
CA SER A 295 20.59 6.28 2.12
C SER A 295 20.55 7.16 0.89
N PHE A 296 20.37 6.56 -0.29
CA PHE A 296 20.23 7.31 -1.54
C PHE A 296 19.06 8.31 -1.46
N ALA A 297 17.91 7.89 -0.93
CA ALA A 297 16.75 8.77 -0.75
C ALA A 297 17.02 9.92 0.25
N LEU A 298 17.70 9.66 1.37
CA LEU A 298 18.05 10.70 2.34
C LEU A 298 19.03 11.73 1.77
N LYS A 299 20.03 11.29 0.99
CA LYS A 299 20.98 12.20 0.33
C LYS A 299 20.34 12.95 -0.84
N LEU A 300 19.49 12.28 -1.62
CA LEU A 300 18.71 12.95 -2.67
C LEU A 300 17.77 14.01 -2.06
N ARG A 301 17.14 13.72 -0.92
CA ARG A 301 16.32 14.68 -0.16
C ARG A 301 17.10 15.93 0.25
N GLU A 302 18.35 15.78 0.68
CA GLU A 302 19.23 16.92 0.98
C GLU A 302 19.56 17.73 -0.28
N ILE A 303 19.95 17.06 -1.37
CA ILE A 303 20.24 17.74 -2.65
C ILE A 303 19.02 18.53 -3.17
N ILE A 304 17.81 17.95 -3.07
CA ILE A 304 16.56 18.62 -3.47
C ILE A 304 16.29 19.81 -2.56
N LYS A 305 16.49 19.68 -1.24
CA LYS A 305 16.36 20.79 -0.30
C LYS A 305 17.26 21.95 -0.69
N ASP A 306 18.53 21.67 -0.96
CA ASP A 306 19.53 22.69 -1.27
C ASP A 306 19.29 23.36 -2.64
N LYS A 307 18.90 22.58 -3.66
CA LYS A 307 18.73 23.08 -5.03
C LYS A 307 17.34 23.62 -5.35
N GLN A 308 16.27 23.05 -4.77
CA GLN A 308 14.88 23.38 -5.10
C GLN A 308 14.11 24.04 -3.93
N ASN A 309 14.77 24.26 -2.79
CA ASN A 309 14.25 24.96 -1.61
C ASN A 309 12.93 24.37 -1.04
N PHE A 310 12.81 23.05 -1.07
CA PHE A 310 11.75 22.34 -0.35
C PHE A 310 12.24 20.97 0.10
N ILE A 311 11.57 20.39 1.08
CA ILE A 311 11.97 19.11 1.67
C ILE A 311 10.99 18.02 1.23
N PRO A 312 11.39 17.03 0.41
CA PRO A 312 10.49 15.95 0.02
C PRO A 312 10.20 15.00 1.19
N ARG A 313 8.99 14.41 1.20
CA ARG A 313 8.68 13.22 2.02
C ARG A 313 9.30 11.99 1.37
N ILE A 314 9.52 10.93 2.14
CA ILE A 314 9.96 9.62 1.61
C ILE A 314 8.81 8.63 1.77
N ILE A 315 8.34 8.05 0.66
CA ILE A 315 7.31 7.01 0.65
C ILE A 315 7.96 5.71 0.21
N TYR A 316 8.08 4.75 1.13
CA TYR A 316 8.63 3.43 0.88
C TYR A 316 7.49 2.41 0.76
N SER A 317 7.24 1.91 -0.43
CA SER A 317 6.15 0.99 -0.74
C SER A 317 6.66 -0.41 -1.05
N LEU A 318 6.00 -1.44 -0.51
CA LEU A 318 6.37 -2.85 -0.67
C LEU A 318 5.15 -3.74 -0.99
N PRO A 319 5.32 -4.87 -1.68
CA PRO A 319 4.19 -5.73 -2.06
C PRO A 319 3.64 -6.60 -0.91
N PHE A 320 4.49 -7.01 0.04
CA PHE A 320 4.12 -7.99 1.05
C PHE A 320 4.23 -7.45 2.48
N LEU A 321 3.22 -7.73 3.31
CA LEU A 321 3.14 -7.28 4.71
C LEU A 321 4.33 -7.74 5.56
N SER A 322 4.81 -8.97 5.36
CA SER A 322 5.95 -9.52 6.12
C SER A 322 7.23 -8.71 5.91
N ILE A 323 7.46 -8.21 4.69
CA ILE A 323 8.63 -7.38 4.37
C ILE A 323 8.46 -5.98 4.96
N ILE A 324 7.22 -5.47 5.00
CA ILE A 324 6.93 -4.16 5.57
C ILE A 324 7.35 -4.09 7.03
N GLU A 325 6.96 -5.07 7.86
CA GLU A 325 7.35 -5.05 9.28
C GLU A 325 8.87 -5.13 9.44
N GLN A 326 9.53 -6.02 8.71
CA GLN A 326 10.98 -6.15 8.75
C GLN A 326 11.71 -4.87 8.30
N ASN A 327 11.28 -4.25 7.20
CA ASN A 327 11.91 -3.03 6.71
C ASN A 327 11.59 -1.85 7.63
N ALA A 328 10.39 -1.80 8.21
CA ALA A 328 10.02 -0.76 9.17
C ALA A 328 10.87 -0.85 10.44
N GLU A 329 11.19 -2.06 10.92
CA GLU A 329 12.14 -2.29 12.02
C GLU A 329 13.53 -1.71 11.69
N VAL A 330 14.06 -2.03 10.51
CA VAL A 330 15.36 -1.54 10.08
C VAL A 330 15.38 -0.01 9.99
N LEU A 331 14.33 0.60 9.42
CA LEU A 331 14.24 2.06 9.34
C LEU A 331 14.08 2.70 10.73
N ALA A 332 13.30 2.10 11.63
CA ALA A 332 13.15 2.57 13.01
C ALA A 332 14.49 2.52 13.76
N GLU A 333 15.28 1.45 13.59
CA GLU A 333 16.64 1.38 14.14
C GLU A 333 17.55 2.49 13.58
N VAL A 334 17.52 2.74 12.26
CA VAL A 334 18.31 3.81 11.64
C VAL A 334 17.87 5.19 12.17
N LEU A 335 16.59 5.39 12.41
CA LEU A 335 16.05 6.66 12.92
C LEU A 335 16.17 6.81 14.45
N ALA A 336 16.67 5.81 15.17
CA ALA A 336 16.77 5.82 16.63
C ALA A 336 17.55 7.04 17.15
N GLU A 337 18.68 7.37 16.53
CA GLU A 337 19.50 8.53 16.93
C GLU A 337 18.77 9.86 16.70
N GLN A 338 18.03 9.96 15.59
CA GLN A 338 17.17 11.12 15.30
C GLN A 338 16.07 11.30 16.35
N ALA A 339 15.61 10.21 16.96
CA ALA A 339 14.67 10.19 18.07
C ALA A 339 15.33 10.29 19.46
N GLY A 340 16.64 10.59 19.53
CA GLY A 340 17.38 10.78 20.78
C GLY A 340 17.89 9.50 21.44
N ILE A 341 17.86 8.35 20.75
CA ILE A 341 18.42 7.09 21.25
C ILE A 341 19.77 6.80 20.59
N LEU A 342 20.82 6.80 21.39
CA LEU A 342 22.15 6.38 20.94
C LEU A 342 22.16 4.90 20.51
N TRP A 343 22.66 4.63 19.30
CA TRP A 343 22.77 3.27 18.77
C TRP A 343 23.62 2.34 19.65
N GLU A 344 24.69 2.84 20.26
CA GLU A 344 25.53 2.04 21.17
C GLU A 344 24.75 1.50 22.37
N LYS A 345 23.78 2.28 22.88
CA LYS A 345 22.88 1.83 23.95
C LYS A 345 21.86 0.84 23.40
N LEU A 346 21.29 1.14 22.24
CA LEU A 346 20.30 0.30 21.58
C LEU A 346 20.84 -1.12 21.30
N PHE A 347 22.06 -1.23 20.75
CA PHE A 347 22.65 -2.52 20.39
C PHE A 347 23.16 -3.35 21.57
N ARG A 348 23.20 -2.78 22.79
CA ARG A 348 23.47 -3.53 24.03
C ARG A 348 22.23 -4.16 24.64
N MET A 349 21.03 -3.75 24.19
CA MET A 349 19.75 -4.25 24.69
C MET A 349 19.36 -5.57 24.05
N GLY A 350 18.49 -6.33 24.73
CA GLY A 350 17.90 -7.52 24.13
C GLY A 350 16.99 -7.16 22.96
N LYS A 351 16.90 -8.01 21.92
CA LYS A 351 16.10 -7.69 20.72
C LYS A 351 14.65 -7.31 21.03
N LYS A 352 14.02 -7.96 22.01
CA LYS A 352 12.64 -7.65 22.42
C LYS A 352 12.54 -6.24 23.04
N GLU A 353 13.48 -5.91 23.91
CA GLU A 353 13.58 -4.59 24.54
C GLU A 353 13.84 -3.48 23.51
N VAL A 354 14.71 -3.73 22.52
CA VAL A 354 14.93 -2.81 21.39
C VAL A 354 13.63 -2.52 20.66
N MET A 355 12.87 -3.56 20.34
CA MET A 355 11.61 -3.44 19.60
C MET A 355 10.57 -2.61 20.35
N GLU A 356 10.33 -2.94 21.62
CA GLU A 356 9.40 -2.20 22.48
C GLU A 356 9.83 -0.73 22.64
N LYS A 357 11.15 -0.50 22.80
CA LYS A 357 11.70 0.85 22.92
C LYS A 357 11.57 1.67 21.66
N LEU A 358 11.81 1.08 20.48
CA LEU A 358 11.68 1.78 19.20
C LEU A 358 10.22 2.08 18.86
N GLU A 359 9.29 1.17 19.17
CA GLU A 359 7.85 1.39 18.97
C GLU A 359 7.36 2.60 19.78
N TYR A 360 7.93 2.84 20.96
CA TYR A 360 7.63 4.02 21.78
C TYR A 360 8.44 5.27 21.38
N ALA A 361 9.72 5.12 21.06
CA ALA A 361 10.58 6.29 20.90
C ALA A 361 10.46 6.96 19.53
N ILE A 362 10.13 6.20 18.48
CA ILE A 362 9.98 6.78 17.13
C ILE A 362 8.56 7.33 16.97
N PRO A 363 8.37 8.66 16.87
CA PRO A 363 7.05 9.24 16.69
C PRO A 363 6.51 8.98 15.28
N SER A 364 5.19 8.87 15.16
CA SER A 364 4.50 8.56 13.92
C SER A 364 4.59 9.68 12.89
N ASP A 365 4.80 10.93 13.32
CA ASP A 365 5.07 12.07 12.43
C ASP A 365 6.45 11.99 11.73
N LEU A 366 7.39 11.20 12.29
CA LEU A 366 8.66 10.86 11.67
C LEU A 366 8.54 9.62 10.77
N LEU A 367 8.14 8.48 11.34
CA LEU A 367 8.00 7.20 10.64
C LEU A 367 6.59 6.62 10.83
N LEU A 368 5.82 6.57 9.75
CA LEU A 368 4.50 5.95 9.73
C LEU A 368 4.52 4.60 9.04
N LYS A 369 4.10 3.55 9.75
CA LYS A 369 3.72 2.26 9.14
C LYS A 369 2.25 2.34 8.74
N HIS A 370 1.93 2.16 7.47
CA HIS A 370 0.53 2.13 7.00
C HIS A 370 0.23 0.87 6.19
N HIS A 371 -0.43 -0.10 6.83
CA HIS A 371 -1.11 -1.23 6.19
C HIS A 371 -2.40 -1.58 6.95
N HIS A 372 -3.20 -2.51 6.43
CA HIS A 372 -4.52 -2.82 6.99
C HIS A 372 -4.51 -3.47 8.38
N LEU A 373 -3.35 -3.93 8.89
CA LEU A 373 -3.19 -4.64 10.16
C LEU A 373 -2.52 -3.81 11.27
N ILE A 374 -2.20 -2.55 11.03
CA ILE A 374 -1.53 -1.71 12.05
C ILE A 374 -2.47 -1.34 13.20
N ASP A 375 -1.85 -0.99 14.32
CA ASP A 375 -2.52 -0.24 15.40
C ASP A 375 -2.87 1.18 14.92
N ILE A 376 -4.01 1.71 15.37
CA ILE A 376 -4.47 3.06 15.01
C ILE A 376 -4.04 4.01 16.13
N ARG A 377 -2.73 4.25 16.18
CA ARG A 377 -2.09 5.19 17.09
C ARG A 377 -1.19 6.12 16.31
N TYR A 378 -1.31 7.41 16.55
CA TYR A 378 -0.46 8.41 15.94
C TYR A 378 0.19 9.26 17.03
N ARG A 379 1.52 9.23 17.09
CA ARG A 379 2.31 9.96 18.10
C ARG A 379 3.10 11.08 17.45
N THR A 380 3.15 12.22 18.14
CA THR A 380 4.00 13.34 17.74
C THR A 380 5.02 13.64 18.83
N GLN A 381 6.06 14.41 18.54
CA GLN A 381 7.05 14.78 19.56
C GLN A 381 6.45 15.58 20.74
N ASN A 382 5.41 16.37 20.48
CA ASN A 382 4.91 17.40 21.41
C ASN A 382 3.50 17.12 21.96
N GLU A 383 2.78 16.17 21.38
CA GLU A 383 1.41 15.80 21.78
C GLU A 383 1.22 14.29 21.68
N ASP A 384 0.67 13.72 22.75
CA ASP A 384 0.20 12.35 22.79
C ASP A 384 -1.24 12.26 22.23
N LEU A 385 -1.35 12.15 20.91
CA LEU A 385 -2.63 11.97 20.21
C LEU A 385 -3.14 10.51 20.26
N GLU A 386 -2.45 9.60 20.95
CA GLU A 386 -2.83 8.18 21.04
C GLU A 386 -4.20 7.97 21.69
N ARG A 387 -4.66 8.93 22.50
CA ARG A 387 -5.96 8.83 23.17
C ARG A 387 -7.14 9.03 22.22
N ASP A 388 -6.95 9.78 21.14
CA ASP A 388 -7.98 10.11 20.15
C ASP A 388 -7.79 9.26 18.87
N VAL A 389 -8.59 8.20 18.76
CA VAL A 389 -8.56 7.25 17.64
C VAL A 389 -8.96 7.93 16.33
N TRP A 390 -9.86 8.91 16.37
CA TRP A 390 -10.33 9.59 15.17
C TRP A 390 -9.27 10.52 14.61
N LYS A 391 -8.61 11.31 15.48
CA LYS A 391 -7.44 12.12 15.07
C LYS A 391 -6.29 11.24 14.60
N SER A 392 -6.01 10.14 15.31
CA SER A 392 -4.98 9.18 14.86
C SER A 392 -5.29 8.63 13.47
N LEU A 393 -6.52 8.16 13.25
CA LEU A 393 -6.96 7.65 11.95
C LEU A 393 -6.87 8.72 10.86
N LEU A 394 -7.28 9.95 11.18
CA LEU A 394 -7.22 11.09 10.28
C LEU A 394 -5.80 11.32 9.76
N LEU A 395 -4.81 11.33 10.65
CA LEU A 395 -3.40 11.59 10.30
C LEU A 395 -2.74 10.43 9.53
N ILE A 396 -3.07 9.20 9.92
CA ILE A 396 -2.62 7.98 9.23
C ILE A 396 -3.18 7.93 7.81
N GLU A 397 -4.46 8.23 7.63
CA GLU A 397 -5.12 8.19 6.33
C GLU A 397 -4.69 9.31 5.39
N GLY A 398 -4.37 10.50 5.93
CA GLY A 398 -3.86 11.63 5.17
C GLY A 398 -2.36 11.53 4.83
N TRP A 399 -1.62 10.57 5.41
CA TRP A 399 -0.15 10.46 5.27
C TRP A 399 0.61 11.70 5.77
N HIS A 400 0.26 12.19 6.97
CA HIS A 400 0.89 13.37 7.57
C HIS A 400 2.27 13.12 8.20
N SER A 401 3.06 12.19 7.66
CA SER A 401 4.37 11.77 8.22
C SER A 401 5.52 11.97 7.25
N GLU A 402 6.73 12.17 7.75
CA GLU A 402 7.90 12.51 6.91
C GLU A 402 8.45 11.31 6.13
N ILE A 403 8.44 10.13 6.76
CA ILE A 403 8.78 8.85 6.16
C ILE A 403 7.57 7.93 6.33
N ILE A 404 7.05 7.41 5.23
CA ILE A 404 5.88 6.54 5.19
C ILE A 404 6.30 5.20 4.64
N ILE A 405 6.12 4.12 5.40
CA ILE A 405 6.27 2.75 4.90
C ILE A 405 4.89 2.12 4.70
N THR A 406 4.61 1.65 3.50
CA THR A 406 3.26 1.22 3.12
C THR A 406 3.27 0.07 2.10
N THR A 407 2.08 -0.40 1.71
CA THR A 407 1.93 -1.46 0.71
C THR A 407 1.78 -0.88 -0.70
N PHE A 408 2.12 -1.68 -1.71
CA PHE A 408 1.78 -1.38 -3.11
C PHE A 408 0.28 -1.12 -3.29
N ILE A 409 -0.58 -1.87 -2.59
CA ILE A 409 -2.03 -1.65 -2.62
C ILE A 409 -2.36 -0.23 -2.14
N GLN A 410 -1.87 0.17 -0.95
CA GLN A 410 -2.15 1.50 -0.41
C GLN A 410 -1.62 2.61 -1.32
N PHE A 411 -0.45 2.41 -1.92
CA PHE A 411 0.12 3.37 -2.85
C PHE A 411 -0.66 3.47 -4.17
N PHE A 412 -0.80 2.38 -4.91
CA PHE A 412 -1.44 2.40 -6.24
C PHE A 412 -2.96 2.66 -6.17
N HIS A 413 -3.66 2.19 -5.14
CA HIS A 413 -5.09 2.54 -4.95
C HIS A 413 -5.31 3.97 -4.44
N SER A 414 -4.26 4.72 -4.09
CA SER A 414 -4.36 6.17 -3.88
C SER A 414 -4.06 6.96 -5.16
N LEU A 415 -3.38 6.33 -6.13
CA LEU A 415 -2.99 6.91 -7.40
C LEU A 415 -4.02 6.64 -8.52
N ILE A 416 -4.65 5.46 -8.49
CA ILE A 416 -5.60 4.96 -9.49
C ILE A 416 -6.86 4.55 -8.74
N THR A 417 -7.78 5.49 -8.61
CA THR A 417 -8.97 5.34 -7.76
C THR A 417 -10.08 6.31 -8.12
N ASN A 418 -11.29 5.93 -7.71
CA ASN A 418 -12.43 6.83 -7.58
C ASN A 418 -12.85 7.01 -6.12
N ARG A 419 -12.21 6.32 -5.17
CA ARG A 419 -12.68 6.24 -3.79
C ARG A 419 -12.22 7.42 -2.95
N ASN A 420 -13.14 8.06 -2.25
CA ASN A 420 -12.90 9.20 -1.36
C ASN A 420 -11.76 8.96 -0.37
N ARG A 421 -11.85 7.85 0.38
CA ARG A 421 -10.88 7.50 1.42
C ARG A 421 -9.48 7.24 0.86
N ALA A 422 -9.39 6.70 -0.35
CA ALA A 422 -8.10 6.36 -0.96
C ALA A 422 -7.45 7.59 -1.59
N ALA A 423 -8.23 8.42 -2.27
CA ALA A 423 -7.77 9.65 -2.91
C ALA A 423 -7.22 10.70 -1.93
N ARG A 424 -7.76 10.77 -0.70
CA ARG A 424 -7.43 11.81 0.29
C ARG A 424 -5.94 12.10 0.48
N LYS A 425 -5.07 11.08 0.43
CA LYS A 425 -3.62 11.22 0.65
C LYS A 425 -2.81 11.62 -0.58
N PHE A 426 -3.45 11.73 -1.75
CA PHE A 426 -2.77 11.97 -3.02
C PHE A 426 -1.94 13.27 -3.01
N HIS A 427 -2.46 14.36 -2.45
CA HIS A 427 -1.69 15.61 -2.32
C HIS A 427 -0.38 15.43 -1.51
N ASN A 428 -0.29 14.45 -0.60
CA ASN A 428 0.93 14.13 0.14
C ASN A 428 1.91 13.23 -0.62
N MET A 429 1.50 12.66 -1.76
CA MET A 429 2.39 12.00 -2.72
C MET A 429 3.16 13.00 -3.59
N ILE A 430 2.59 14.17 -3.83
CA ILE A 430 3.23 15.24 -4.61
C ILE A 430 4.48 15.73 -3.89
N ASN A 431 5.56 15.98 -4.65
CA ASN A 431 6.88 16.36 -4.13
C ASN A 431 7.55 15.32 -3.21
N SER A 432 7.33 14.03 -3.46
CA SER A 432 7.94 12.96 -2.66
C SER A 432 9.05 12.21 -3.41
N ILE A 433 9.94 11.60 -2.63
CA ILE A 433 10.82 10.53 -3.09
C ILE A 433 10.10 9.21 -2.80
N ILE A 434 9.81 8.45 -3.84
CA ILE A 434 9.00 7.23 -3.78
C ILE A 434 9.91 6.05 -4.07
N ILE A 435 10.02 5.14 -3.11
CA ILE A 435 10.76 3.89 -3.23
C ILE A 435 9.75 2.76 -3.46
N LEU A 436 9.86 2.06 -4.58
CA LEU A 436 9.06 0.87 -4.90
C LEU A 436 9.98 -0.36 -4.83
N ASP A 437 9.87 -1.13 -3.76
CA ASP A 437 10.72 -2.30 -3.50
C ASP A 437 10.05 -3.59 -3.96
N GLU A 438 10.85 -4.49 -4.52
CA GLU A 438 10.42 -5.72 -5.20
C GLU A 438 9.39 -5.44 -6.32
N VAL A 439 9.67 -4.41 -7.15
CA VAL A 439 8.77 -3.93 -8.24
C VAL A 439 8.36 -5.02 -9.25
N GLN A 440 9.11 -6.12 -9.35
CA GLN A 440 8.77 -7.27 -10.19
C GLN A 440 7.47 -7.97 -9.79
N SER A 441 6.99 -7.78 -8.55
CA SER A 441 5.72 -8.36 -8.10
C SER A 441 4.49 -7.67 -8.70
N ILE A 442 4.68 -6.57 -9.44
CA ILE A 442 3.60 -5.86 -10.10
C ILE A 442 3.10 -6.72 -11.28
N PRO A 443 1.79 -7.03 -11.36
CA PRO A 443 1.24 -7.81 -12.46
C PRO A 443 1.53 -7.15 -13.82
N TYR A 444 1.94 -7.97 -14.79
CA TYR A 444 2.39 -7.48 -16.09
C TYR A 444 1.29 -6.77 -16.89
N GLU A 445 0.03 -7.11 -16.64
CA GLU A 445 -1.13 -6.49 -17.30
C GLU A 445 -1.29 -5.01 -16.93
N TYR A 446 -0.65 -4.55 -15.85
CA TYR A 446 -0.70 -3.17 -15.36
C TYR A 446 0.59 -2.38 -15.59
N TRP A 447 1.63 -2.95 -16.22
CA TRP A 447 2.91 -2.26 -16.40
C TRP A 447 2.76 -0.94 -17.16
N LEU A 448 1.98 -0.92 -18.24
CA LEU A 448 1.76 0.30 -19.02
C LEU A 448 0.99 1.36 -18.20
N LEU A 449 -0.09 0.96 -17.51
CA LEU A 449 -0.86 1.85 -16.62
C LEU A 449 0.02 2.47 -15.53
N ILE A 450 0.87 1.65 -14.89
CA ILE A 450 1.75 2.08 -13.81
C ILE A 450 2.87 2.98 -14.35
N ARG A 451 3.45 2.65 -15.50
CA ARG A 451 4.44 3.50 -16.18
C ARG A 451 3.89 4.91 -16.43
N GLU A 452 2.72 5.02 -17.06
CA GLU A 452 2.12 6.33 -17.37
C GLU A 452 1.78 7.11 -16.09
N SER A 453 1.23 6.42 -15.07
CA SER A 453 0.89 7.06 -13.80
C SER A 453 2.12 7.55 -13.03
N LEU A 454 3.19 6.76 -12.98
CA LEU A 454 4.44 7.13 -12.31
C LEU A 454 5.20 8.21 -13.08
N LYS A 455 5.17 8.21 -14.42
CA LYS A 455 5.71 9.32 -15.22
C LYS A 455 4.98 10.61 -14.94
N TYR A 456 3.65 10.58 -14.85
CA TYR A 456 2.88 11.76 -14.51
C TYR A 456 3.27 12.31 -13.13
N LEU A 457 3.38 11.45 -12.11
CA LEU A 457 3.88 11.86 -10.79
C LEU A 457 5.29 12.46 -10.86
N ALA A 458 6.19 11.79 -11.57
CA ALA A 458 7.60 12.17 -11.67
C ALA A 458 7.76 13.56 -12.28
N TYR A 459 7.15 13.81 -13.44
CA TYR A 459 7.41 15.01 -14.24
C TYR A 459 6.41 16.15 -14.01
N GLU A 460 5.13 15.87 -13.73
CA GLU A 460 4.13 16.93 -13.49
C GLU A 460 3.94 17.27 -12.01
N TYR A 461 4.12 16.28 -11.12
CA TYR A 461 4.02 16.47 -9.66
C TYR A 461 5.36 16.48 -8.92
N ASN A 462 6.47 16.58 -9.68
CA ASN A 462 7.81 16.82 -9.17
C ASN A 462 8.24 15.77 -8.11
N CYS A 463 8.10 14.48 -8.47
CA CYS A 463 8.48 13.34 -7.65
C CYS A 463 9.74 12.63 -8.18
N TRP A 464 10.41 11.86 -7.33
CA TRP A 464 11.53 11.00 -7.72
C TRP A 464 11.22 9.55 -7.38
N ILE A 465 11.22 8.68 -8.38
CA ILE A 465 10.83 7.27 -8.25
C ILE A 465 12.09 6.42 -8.23
N ILE A 466 12.24 5.55 -7.23
CA ILE A 466 13.36 4.62 -7.08
C ILE A 466 12.79 3.20 -7.10
N LEU A 467 13.10 2.45 -8.14
CA LEU A 467 12.72 1.04 -8.26
C LEU A 467 13.83 0.17 -7.68
N ILE A 468 13.49 -0.70 -6.75
CA ILE A 468 14.42 -1.65 -6.15
C ILE A 468 14.00 -3.06 -6.53
N THR A 469 14.94 -3.87 -7.02
CA THR A 469 14.65 -5.24 -7.45
C THR A 469 15.91 -6.07 -7.63
N ALA A 470 15.76 -7.39 -7.63
CA ALA A 470 16.77 -8.31 -8.16
C ALA A 470 16.59 -8.56 -9.67
N THR A 471 15.38 -8.39 -10.19
CA THR A 471 14.99 -8.75 -11.56
C THR A 471 14.09 -7.65 -12.12
N GLN A 472 14.69 -6.65 -12.76
CA GLN A 472 13.97 -5.46 -13.21
C GLN A 472 12.94 -5.78 -14.30
N PRO A 473 11.63 -5.58 -14.05
CA PRO A 473 10.60 -5.72 -15.08
C PRO A 473 10.66 -4.56 -16.07
N PHE A 474 10.15 -4.80 -17.29
CA PHE A 474 10.12 -3.83 -18.39
C PHE A 474 8.96 -2.83 -18.28
N ILE A 475 8.78 -2.26 -17.09
CA ILE A 475 7.80 -1.19 -16.87
C ILE A 475 8.25 0.08 -17.59
N PHE A 476 9.55 0.40 -17.56
CA PHE A 476 10.13 1.58 -18.20
C PHE A 476 11.05 1.17 -19.34
N ARG A 477 11.13 2.03 -20.37
CA ARG A 477 12.13 1.89 -21.43
C ARG A 477 13.50 2.36 -20.91
N GLU A 478 14.58 1.89 -21.52
CA GLU A 478 15.96 2.22 -21.09
C GLU A 478 16.23 3.74 -21.03
N ASN A 479 15.63 4.53 -21.91
CA ASN A 479 15.78 5.99 -21.93
C ASN A 479 14.88 6.73 -20.92
N GLU A 480 14.00 6.03 -20.21
CA GLU A 480 13.08 6.61 -19.23
C GLU A 480 13.49 6.34 -17.79
N ILE A 481 14.50 5.47 -17.57
CA ILE A 481 14.97 5.07 -16.25
C ILE A 481 16.49 5.14 -16.18
N LYS A 482 17.02 5.74 -15.12
CA LYS A 482 18.45 5.85 -14.89
C LYS A 482 18.94 4.73 -13.96
N PRO A 483 19.72 3.75 -14.45
CA PRO A 483 20.28 2.72 -13.60
C PRO A 483 21.37 3.30 -12.69
N LEU A 484 21.27 3.05 -11.39
CA LEU A 484 22.26 3.47 -10.39
C LEU A 484 23.38 2.43 -10.18
N ILE A 485 23.23 1.25 -10.78
CA ILE A 485 24.24 0.20 -10.88
C ILE A 485 24.57 0.03 -12.36
N LYS A 486 25.85 0.21 -12.74
CA LYS A 486 26.27 0.16 -14.15
C LYS A 486 26.48 -1.27 -14.63
N ASP A 487 27.17 -2.08 -13.83
CA ASP A 487 27.48 -3.47 -14.16
C ASP A 487 26.82 -4.39 -13.12
N LYS A 488 25.55 -4.72 -13.35
CA LYS A 488 24.82 -5.66 -12.51
C LYS A 488 25.45 -7.05 -12.54
N GLU A 489 25.97 -7.49 -13.69
CA GLU A 489 26.54 -8.82 -13.85
C GLU A 489 27.70 -9.06 -12.87
N LYS A 490 28.53 -8.04 -12.63
CA LYS A 490 29.58 -8.10 -11.61
C LYS A 490 29.04 -8.49 -10.24
N TYR A 491 27.94 -7.90 -9.79
CA TYR A 491 27.36 -8.22 -8.49
C TYR A 491 26.77 -9.61 -8.47
N PHE A 492 26.06 -10.04 -9.51
CA PHE A 492 25.47 -11.38 -9.57
C PHE A 492 26.51 -12.50 -9.75
N LYS A 493 27.62 -12.26 -10.47
CA LYS A 493 28.70 -13.25 -10.69
C LYS A 493 29.46 -13.61 -9.41
N GLU A 494 29.56 -12.67 -8.47
CA GLU A 494 30.22 -12.88 -7.17
C GLU A 494 29.35 -13.74 -6.21
N PHE A 495 28.05 -13.85 -6.47
CA PHE A 495 27.14 -14.72 -5.72
C PHE A 495 27.18 -16.15 -6.31
N LYS A 496 28.22 -16.91 -5.98
CA LYS A 496 28.35 -18.34 -6.36
C LYS A 496 27.70 -19.29 -5.34
N ARG A 497 26.53 -18.94 -4.81
CA ARG A 497 25.99 -19.55 -3.57
C ARG A 497 25.18 -20.83 -3.81
N SER A 498 24.47 -20.90 -4.94
CA SER A 498 23.57 -22.00 -5.25
C SER A 498 23.77 -22.56 -6.66
N LYS A 499 23.46 -23.85 -6.81
CA LYS A 499 23.29 -24.53 -8.10
C LYS A 499 21.81 -24.79 -8.30
N TYR A 500 21.29 -24.50 -9.48
CA TYR A 500 19.92 -24.83 -9.84
C TYR A 500 19.89 -26.11 -10.66
N VAL A 501 19.06 -27.07 -10.23
CA VAL A 501 18.84 -28.34 -10.91
C VAL A 501 17.45 -28.31 -11.53
N ILE A 502 17.38 -28.37 -12.85
CA ILE A 502 16.13 -28.23 -13.59
C ILE A 502 15.57 -29.61 -13.95
N GLU A 503 14.38 -29.94 -13.43
CA GLU A 503 13.60 -31.14 -13.77
C GLU A 503 12.19 -30.77 -14.23
N LEU A 504 12.04 -30.51 -15.53
CA LEU A 504 10.75 -30.12 -16.13
C LEU A 504 9.83 -31.28 -16.51
N LYS A 505 10.34 -32.53 -16.50
CA LYS A 505 9.52 -33.71 -16.73
C LYS A 505 8.45 -33.77 -15.65
N GLU A 506 7.20 -33.93 -16.08
CA GLU A 506 6.05 -34.03 -15.18
C GLU A 506 6.28 -35.16 -14.16
N LYS A 507 6.03 -34.84 -12.89
CA LYS A 507 6.21 -35.72 -11.75
C LYS A 507 4.94 -35.74 -10.93
N SER A 508 4.46 -36.92 -10.62
CA SER A 508 3.28 -37.07 -9.77
C SER A 508 3.57 -36.58 -8.36
N PHE A 509 2.53 -36.08 -7.68
CA PHE A 509 2.69 -35.64 -6.31
C PHE A 509 3.03 -36.80 -5.36
N GLU A 510 2.56 -38.02 -5.64
CA GLU A 510 2.90 -39.22 -4.87
C GLU A 510 4.38 -39.59 -5.02
N ASP A 511 4.90 -39.63 -6.24
CA ASP A 511 6.33 -39.89 -6.48
C ASP A 511 7.21 -38.82 -5.82
N PHE A 512 6.76 -37.56 -5.89
CA PHE A 512 7.45 -36.44 -5.25
C PHE A 512 7.50 -36.57 -3.73
N LYS A 513 6.40 -36.92 -3.06
CA LYS A 513 6.38 -37.18 -1.60
C LYS A 513 7.43 -38.22 -1.20
N ASN A 514 7.48 -39.34 -1.93
CA ASN A 514 8.43 -40.41 -1.70
C ASN A 514 9.88 -40.02 -2.03
N GLU A 515 10.11 -39.16 -3.03
CA GLU A 515 11.42 -38.57 -3.29
C GLU A 515 11.89 -37.67 -2.14
N ILE A 516 11.03 -36.77 -1.65
CA ILE A 516 11.38 -35.86 -0.56
C ILE A 516 11.71 -36.64 0.72
N LEU A 517 10.94 -37.68 1.05
CA LEU A 517 11.25 -38.55 2.20
C LEU A 517 12.65 -39.17 2.07
N ARG A 518 12.96 -39.79 0.92
CA ARG A 518 14.30 -40.36 0.67
C ARG A 518 15.40 -39.32 0.81
N GLN A 519 15.18 -38.11 0.31
CA GLN A 519 16.15 -37.01 0.40
C GLN A 519 16.33 -36.51 1.83
N ILE A 520 15.25 -36.51 2.63
CA ILE A 520 15.34 -36.21 4.06
C ILE A 520 16.18 -37.27 4.75
N LEU A 521 15.88 -38.55 4.56
CA LEU A 521 16.61 -39.65 5.22
C LEU A 521 18.09 -39.72 4.80
N ASN A 522 18.40 -39.49 3.52
CA ASN A 522 19.78 -39.58 3.01
C ASN A 522 20.68 -38.37 3.35
N ASN A 523 20.12 -37.27 3.84
CA ASN A 523 20.87 -36.02 4.07
C ASN A 523 20.74 -35.53 5.53
N GLU A 524 21.11 -36.34 6.51
CA GLU A 524 20.87 -36.09 7.95
C GLU A 524 21.41 -34.76 8.50
N ASN A 525 22.38 -34.13 7.83
CA ASN A 525 23.02 -32.89 8.28
C ASN A 525 22.65 -31.65 7.45
N LYS A 526 21.63 -31.74 6.58
CA LYS A 526 21.23 -30.67 5.66
C LYS A 526 19.83 -30.15 5.96
N ASP A 527 19.71 -28.83 6.06
CA ASP A 527 18.42 -28.15 6.14
C ASP A 527 17.74 -28.20 4.77
N ILE A 528 16.49 -28.65 4.73
CA ILE A 528 15.72 -28.83 3.49
C ILE A 528 14.45 -27.96 3.55
N MET A 529 14.20 -27.21 2.48
CA MET A 529 12.94 -26.49 2.28
C MET A 529 12.23 -27.02 1.04
N VAL A 530 10.93 -27.25 1.16
CA VAL A 530 10.06 -27.64 0.05
C VAL A 530 8.98 -26.59 -0.13
N VAL A 531 8.98 -25.94 -1.27
CA VAL A 531 8.07 -24.85 -1.64
C VAL A 531 7.10 -25.37 -2.70
N VAL A 532 5.85 -25.54 -2.31
CA VAL A 532 4.77 -26.00 -3.18
C VAL A 532 3.78 -24.88 -3.47
N ASN A 533 3.08 -24.96 -4.59
CA ASN A 533 2.20 -23.90 -5.05
C ASN A 533 0.91 -23.76 -4.24
N THR A 534 0.35 -24.86 -3.71
CA THR A 534 -0.93 -24.80 -3.00
C THR A 534 -0.79 -25.13 -1.51
N ILE A 535 -1.64 -24.52 -0.69
CA ILE A 535 -1.68 -24.81 0.75
C ILE A 535 -2.10 -26.26 0.99
N ASP A 536 -3.00 -26.82 0.18
CA ASP A 536 -3.44 -28.20 0.34
C ASP A 536 -2.30 -29.18 0.07
N SER A 537 -1.50 -28.97 -0.98
CA SER A 537 -0.27 -29.73 -1.24
C SER A 537 0.71 -29.62 -0.06
N SER A 538 0.87 -28.42 0.53
CA SER A 538 1.74 -28.20 1.70
C SER A 538 1.29 -29.03 2.90
N LYS A 539 -0.03 -29.04 3.18
CA LYS A 539 -0.63 -29.82 4.28
C LYS A 539 -0.49 -31.32 4.05
N GLU A 540 -0.73 -31.78 2.82
CA GLU A 540 -0.64 -33.19 2.47
C GLU A 540 0.80 -33.72 2.60
N LEU A 541 1.77 -33.00 2.03
CA LEU A 541 3.19 -33.34 2.15
C LEU A 541 3.64 -33.32 3.62
N TYR A 542 3.26 -32.31 4.40
CA TYR A 542 3.57 -32.25 5.82
C TYR A 542 3.04 -33.47 6.57
N LYS A 543 1.77 -33.83 6.39
CA LYS A 543 1.14 -34.98 7.06
C LYS A 543 1.81 -36.30 6.68
N PHE A 544 2.14 -36.48 5.40
CA PHE A 544 2.87 -37.64 4.91
C PHE A 544 4.24 -37.74 5.60
N LEU A 545 5.05 -36.68 5.54
CA LEU A 545 6.38 -36.66 6.16
C LEU A 545 6.30 -36.83 7.68
N ARG A 546 5.32 -36.20 8.33
CA ARG A 546 5.10 -36.32 9.78
C ARG A 546 4.93 -37.78 10.19
N LYS A 547 4.10 -38.54 9.47
CA LYS A 547 3.82 -39.96 9.72
C LYS A 547 5.06 -40.82 9.47
N GLU A 548 5.75 -40.62 8.35
CA GLU A 548 6.91 -41.45 7.99
C GLU A 548 8.12 -41.16 8.88
N LEU A 549 8.35 -39.90 9.28
CA LEU A 549 9.40 -39.55 10.22
C LEU A 549 9.12 -40.06 11.64
N GLU A 550 7.87 -40.25 12.05
CA GLU A 550 7.56 -40.91 13.33
C GLU A 550 7.88 -42.40 13.33
N LYS A 551 7.75 -43.07 12.18
CA LYS A 551 8.18 -44.46 12.04
C LYS A 551 9.69 -44.59 12.16
N GLU A 552 10.43 -43.65 11.58
CA GLU A 552 11.89 -43.67 11.55
C GLU A 552 12.53 -43.17 12.87
N TYR A 553 12.09 -42.02 13.36
CA TYR A 553 12.72 -41.31 14.49
C TYR A 553 11.94 -41.40 15.80
N GLY A 554 10.81 -42.11 15.81
CA GLY A 554 9.92 -42.24 16.96
C GLY A 554 9.00 -41.03 17.16
N LYS A 555 8.23 -41.05 18.27
CA LYS A 555 7.26 -40.00 18.58
C LYS A 555 7.93 -38.62 18.70
N SER A 556 7.35 -37.66 18.01
CA SER A 556 7.68 -36.24 18.10
C SER A 556 7.13 -35.58 19.35
N LYS A 557 7.76 -34.48 19.77
CA LYS A 557 7.13 -33.48 20.63
C LYS A 557 6.66 -32.30 19.78
N VAL A 558 5.39 -31.92 19.88
CA VAL A 558 4.86 -30.72 19.20
C VAL A 558 4.91 -29.54 20.18
N GLY A 559 5.58 -28.46 19.79
CA GLY A 559 5.61 -27.21 20.56
C GLY A 559 4.29 -26.44 20.50
N GLU A 560 4.12 -25.42 21.35
CA GLU A 560 2.94 -24.54 21.35
C GLU A 560 2.82 -23.75 20.04
N GLU A 561 3.93 -23.51 19.35
CA GLU A 561 3.96 -22.90 18.03
C GLU A 561 3.57 -23.87 16.90
N GLY A 562 3.37 -25.16 17.21
CA GLY A 562 3.02 -26.23 16.27
C GLY A 562 4.17 -26.73 15.41
N ILE A 563 5.40 -26.69 15.91
CA ILE A 563 6.56 -27.34 15.29
C ILE A 563 6.70 -28.75 15.86
N ALA A 564 6.82 -29.74 14.97
CA ALA A 564 7.10 -31.11 15.35
C ALA A 564 8.62 -31.32 15.52
N GLU A 565 9.03 -31.68 16.73
CA GLU A 565 10.43 -31.93 17.07
C GLU A 565 10.69 -33.42 17.29
N PHE A 566 11.58 -33.94 16.46
CA PHE A 566 12.27 -35.20 16.65
C PHE A 566 13.63 -34.92 17.33
N LYS A 567 14.37 -35.98 17.73
CA LYS A 567 15.58 -35.86 18.55
C LYS A 567 16.59 -34.81 18.04
N GLN A 568 16.87 -34.78 16.73
CA GLN A 568 17.79 -33.81 16.10
C GLN A 568 17.18 -33.06 14.90
N THR A 569 15.89 -33.25 14.64
CA THR A 569 15.22 -32.71 13.43
C THR A 569 13.94 -32.00 13.83
N MET A 570 13.68 -30.85 13.23
CA MET A 570 12.41 -30.13 13.34
C MET A 570 11.69 -30.15 11.99
N LEU A 571 10.41 -30.52 12.01
CA LEU A 571 9.51 -30.45 10.86
C LEU A 571 8.57 -29.27 11.05
N VAL A 572 8.57 -28.34 10.09
CA VAL A 572 7.84 -27.08 10.17
C VAL A 572 6.98 -26.89 8.93
N ASN A 573 5.72 -26.52 9.10
CA ASN A 573 4.87 -26.03 8.02
C ASN A 573 4.72 -24.51 8.09
N LEU A 574 4.83 -23.81 6.97
CA LEU A 574 4.65 -22.36 6.89
C LEU A 574 3.69 -22.02 5.75
N SER A 575 2.49 -21.57 6.08
CA SER A 575 1.49 -21.14 5.10
C SER A 575 0.63 -19.99 5.64
N THR A 576 -0.18 -19.40 4.77
CA THR A 576 -1.13 -18.35 5.17
C THR A 576 -2.29 -18.88 6.04
N HIS A 577 -2.50 -20.20 6.11
CA HIS A 577 -3.47 -20.83 7.00
C HIS A 577 -2.98 -21.05 8.44
N ILE A 578 -1.69 -20.79 8.71
CA ILE A 578 -1.16 -20.70 10.08
C ILE A 578 -1.43 -19.30 10.62
N LEU A 579 -1.94 -19.19 11.84
CA LEU A 579 -2.21 -17.92 12.51
C LEU A 579 -0.98 -16.99 12.46
N PRO A 580 -1.16 -15.67 12.24
CA PRO A 580 -0.07 -14.71 12.17
C PRO A 580 0.95 -14.82 13.30
N PHE A 581 0.50 -14.90 14.56
CA PHE A 581 1.43 -14.99 15.71
C PHE A 581 2.20 -16.32 15.76
N HIS A 582 1.53 -17.46 15.51
CA HIS A 582 2.21 -18.76 15.40
C HIS A 582 3.24 -18.76 14.27
N ARG A 583 2.92 -18.13 13.13
CA ARG A 583 3.85 -18.02 11.99
C ARG A 583 5.11 -17.24 12.35
N LEU A 584 4.96 -16.13 13.08
CA LEU A 584 6.09 -15.34 13.56
C LEU A 584 6.98 -16.13 14.53
N GLU A 585 6.39 -16.83 15.50
CA GLU A 585 7.13 -17.67 16.45
C GLU A 585 7.85 -18.84 15.74
N ARG A 586 7.25 -19.47 14.74
CA ARG A 586 7.93 -20.48 13.90
C ARG A 586 9.15 -19.92 13.20
N ILE A 587 9.02 -18.78 12.52
CA ILE A 587 10.13 -18.14 11.81
C ILE A 587 11.25 -17.78 12.80
N LYS A 588 10.90 -17.25 13.97
CA LYS A 588 11.84 -16.92 15.04
C LYS A 588 12.57 -18.15 15.56
N LYS A 589 11.86 -19.27 15.75
CA LYS A 589 12.46 -20.55 16.18
C LYS A 589 13.40 -21.12 15.12
N ILE A 590 13.02 -21.10 13.84
CA ILE A 590 13.89 -21.51 12.72
C ILE A 590 15.21 -20.71 12.72
N LYS A 591 15.15 -19.41 13.02
CA LYS A 591 16.33 -18.52 13.06
C LYS A 591 17.23 -18.73 14.27
N THR A 592 16.64 -19.00 15.43
CA THR A 592 17.35 -19.05 16.71
C THR A 592 17.91 -20.44 16.99
N GLU A 593 17.24 -21.49 16.53
CA GLU A 593 17.68 -22.87 16.70
C GLU A 593 18.82 -23.20 15.70
N LYS A 594 20.00 -23.51 16.24
CA LYS A 594 21.20 -23.85 15.44
C LYS A 594 21.56 -25.33 15.51
N ASN A 595 21.06 -26.05 16.52
CA ASN A 595 21.50 -27.41 16.83
C ASN A 595 20.56 -28.49 16.28
N LYS A 596 19.45 -28.10 15.64
CA LYS A 596 18.52 -29.01 14.99
C LYS A 596 18.47 -28.75 13.49
N ARG A 597 18.43 -29.85 12.74
CA ARG A 597 18.16 -29.86 11.31
C ARG A 597 16.74 -29.39 11.03
N LYS A 598 16.55 -28.47 10.08
CA LYS A 598 15.25 -27.92 9.71
C LYS A 598 14.71 -28.55 8.43
N ILE A 599 13.52 -29.13 8.51
CA ILE A 599 12.71 -29.54 7.35
C ILE A 599 11.50 -28.59 7.29
N ILE A 600 11.48 -27.75 6.27
CA ILE A 600 10.49 -26.66 6.14
C ILE A 600 9.62 -26.95 4.92
N ILE A 601 8.33 -27.15 5.14
CA ILE A 601 7.32 -27.24 4.09
C ILE A 601 6.58 -25.92 4.03
N THR A 602 6.54 -25.27 2.86
CA THR A 602 5.96 -23.94 2.73
C THR A 602 5.33 -23.71 1.37
N THR A 603 4.62 -22.59 1.25
CA THR A 603 4.09 -22.06 -0.01
C THR A 603 4.89 -20.83 -0.45
N GLN A 604 4.31 -19.98 -1.30
CA GLN A 604 4.90 -18.69 -1.74
C GLN A 604 5.18 -17.72 -0.59
N LEU A 605 4.76 -18.02 0.63
CA LEU A 605 5.02 -17.18 1.80
C LEU A 605 6.53 -16.90 1.99
N ILE A 606 7.40 -17.84 1.60
CA ILE A 606 8.85 -17.65 1.71
C ILE A 606 9.41 -16.61 0.72
N GLU A 607 8.73 -16.39 -0.40
CA GLU A 607 9.11 -15.43 -1.44
C GLU A 607 8.93 -14.00 -0.94
N ALA A 608 8.00 -13.79 0.00
CA ALA A 608 7.69 -12.53 0.66
C ALA A 608 8.74 -12.07 1.69
N GLY A 609 10.03 -12.18 1.35
CA GLY A 609 11.16 -11.61 2.09
C GLY A 609 11.52 -12.29 3.41
N VAL A 610 10.90 -13.43 3.73
CA VAL A 610 11.19 -14.18 4.96
C VAL A 610 12.67 -14.57 5.00
N ASP A 611 13.34 -14.16 6.07
CA ASP A 611 14.77 -14.35 6.24
C ASP A 611 15.11 -15.75 6.78
N ILE A 612 15.04 -16.75 5.91
CA ILE A 612 15.44 -18.13 6.18
C ILE A 612 16.53 -18.52 5.18
N SER A 613 17.51 -19.30 5.64
CA SER A 613 18.58 -19.87 4.83
C SER A 613 18.62 -21.38 5.04
N VAL A 614 18.66 -22.15 3.95
CA VAL A 614 18.72 -23.63 3.98
C VAL A 614 19.75 -24.17 2.97
N ASP A 615 20.07 -25.46 3.06
CA ASP A 615 21.04 -26.12 2.18
C ASP A 615 20.43 -26.58 0.86
N ILE A 616 19.23 -27.17 0.92
CA ILE A 616 18.55 -27.76 -0.23
C ILE A 616 17.14 -27.19 -0.31
N ILE A 617 16.75 -26.76 -1.51
CA ILE A 617 15.41 -26.27 -1.81
C ILE A 617 14.81 -27.13 -2.91
N TYR A 618 13.57 -27.57 -2.73
CA TYR A 618 12.70 -28.06 -3.79
C TYR A 618 11.64 -27.01 -4.06
N ARG A 619 11.51 -26.56 -5.31
CA ARG A 619 10.52 -25.57 -5.73
C ARG A 619 9.68 -26.15 -6.86
N ASP A 620 8.37 -26.23 -6.64
CA ASP A 620 7.41 -26.51 -7.71
C ASP A 620 7.47 -25.40 -8.77
N LEU A 621 7.18 -25.72 -10.03
CA LEU A 621 7.27 -24.80 -11.16
C LEU A 621 6.41 -23.55 -10.89
N ALA A 622 7.03 -22.38 -11.05
CA ALA A 622 6.46 -21.08 -10.74
C ALA A 622 7.06 -20.02 -11.69
N PRO A 623 6.54 -18.78 -11.70
CA PRO A 623 7.17 -17.67 -12.42
C PRO A 623 8.68 -17.55 -12.12
N LEU A 624 9.46 -17.09 -13.10
CA LEU A 624 10.92 -17.09 -13.01
C LEU A 624 11.45 -16.24 -11.85
N ASP A 625 10.80 -15.12 -11.57
CA ASP A 625 11.14 -14.25 -10.44
C ASP A 625 10.90 -14.95 -9.08
N CYS A 626 9.80 -15.68 -8.92
CA CYS A 626 9.53 -16.54 -7.76
C CYS A 626 10.63 -17.60 -7.57
N VAL A 627 11.08 -18.22 -8.66
CA VAL A 627 12.18 -19.21 -8.67
C VAL A 627 13.49 -18.59 -8.21
N ILE A 628 13.84 -17.40 -8.73
CA ILE A 628 15.05 -16.67 -8.35
C ILE A 628 14.99 -16.24 -6.87
N GLN A 629 13.86 -15.68 -6.43
CA GLN A 629 13.65 -15.24 -5.04
C GLN A 629 13.74 -16.40 -4.04
N THR A 630 13.15 -17.54 -4.38
CA THR A 630 13.24 -18.76 -3.57
C THR A 630 14.69 -19.26 -3.55
N GLY A 631 15.36 -19.34 -4.69
CA GLY A 631 16.75 -19.78 -4.77
C GLY A 631 17.72 -18.88 -4.02
N GLY A 632 17.42 -17.58 -3.87
CA GLY A 632 18.15 -16.64 -3.01
C GLY A 632 18.07 -16.95 -1.50
N ARG A 633 17.24 -17.92 -1.09
CA ARG A 633 17.20 -18.49 0.28
C ARG A 633 18.08 -19.73 0.45
N CYS A 634 18.77 -20.15 -0.61
CA CYS A 634 19.68 -21.27 -0.60
C CYS A 634 21.11 -20.79 -0.28
N ASN A 635 21.69 -21.26 0.83
CA ASN A 635 23.01 -20.84 1.31
C ASN A 635 23.20 -19.29 1.32
N ARG A 636 22.22 -18.57 1.89
CA ARG A 636 22.05 -17.11 1.73
C ARG A 636 23.27 -16.30 2.15
N ASN A 637 24.00 -16.73 3.18
CA ASN A 637 25.14 -16.00 3.76
C ASN A 637 26.50 -16.62 3.38
N ASN A 638 26.53 -17.61 2.47
CA ASN A 638 27.73 -18.38 2.13
C ASN A 638 28.44 -18.99 3.36
N GLU A 639 27.65 -19.39 4.36
CA GLU A 639 28.13 -19.84 5.67
C GLU A 639 28.81 -21.21 5.60
N LYS A 640 28.52 -21.96 4.54
CA LYS A 640 29.03 -23.32 4.32
C LYS A 640 29.94 -23.36 3.09
N ARG A 641 30.99 -24.20 3.14
CA ARG A 641 31.95 -24.40 2.04
C ARG A 641 31.32 -24.98 0.77
N GLU A 642 30.20 -25.70 0.89
CA GLU A 642 29.47 -26.31 -0.23
C GLU A 642 28.38 -25.37 -0.78
N LYS A 643 28.20 -25.38 -2.10
CA LYS A 643 27.09 -24.65 -2.75
C LYS A 643 25.75 -25.29 -2.35
N GLY A 644 24.76 -24.45 -2.06
CA GLY A 644 23.38 -24.91 -1.88
C GLY A 644 22.77 -25.43 -3.18
N ILE A 645 21.72 -26.24 -3.09
CA ILE A 645 21.04 -26.83 -4.24
C ILE A 645 19.59 -26.36 -4.29
N CYS A 646 19.18 -25.74 -5.39
CA CYS A 646 17.79 -25.38 -5.65
C CYS A 646 17.24 -26.20 -6.82
N LYS A 647 16.36 -27.15 -6.53
CA LYS A 647 15.79 -28.06 -7.53
C LYS A 647 14.40 -27.61 -7.94
N ILE A 648 14.22 -27.37 -9.24
CA ILE A 648 12.95 -26.98 -9.84
C ILE A 648 12.26 -28.26 -10.35
N VAL A 649 11.04 -28.51 -9.91
CA VAL A 649 10.25 -29.69 -10.27
C VAL A 649 8.91 -29.28 -10.87
N ASN A 650 8.40 -30.04 -11.85
CA ASN A 650 7.10 -29.80 -12.46
C ASN A 650 6.06 -30.80 -11.89
N LEU A 651 5.27 -30.38 -10.91
CA LEU A 651 4.34 -31.25 -10.19
C LEU A 651 2.95 -31.28 -10.83
N ILE A 652 2.37 -32.48 -10.93
CA ILE A 652 1.01 -32.72 -11.41
C ILE A 652 0.15 -33.44 -10.36
N ASP A 653 -1.13 -33.10 -10.34
CA ASP A 653 -2.17 -33.80 -9.57
C ASP A 653 -2.79 -34.92 -10.42
N GLU A 654 -2.47 -36.17 -10.06
CA GLU A 654 -3.00 -37.37 -10.72
C GLU A 654 -4.50 -37.55 -10.48
N ASN A 655 -5.03 -37.07 -9.34
CA ASN A 655 -6.43 -37.27 -8.96
C ASN A 655 -7.39 -36.33 -9.70
N ASN A 656 -6.87 -35.29 -10.37
CA ASN A 656 -7.67 -34.24 -11.00
C ASN A 656 -7.19 -33.95 -12.43
N LYS A 657 -7.42 -34.89 -13.36
CA LYS A 657 -7.19 -34.74 -14.81
C LYS A 657 -5.76 -34.28 -15.20
N ASN A 658 -4.70 -34.76 -14.53
CA ASN A 658 -3.31 -34.30 -14.75
C ASN A 658 -3.17 -32.77 -14.70
N LYS A 659 -3.83 -32.12 -13.73
CA LYS A 659 -3.70 -30.67 -13.53
C LYS A 659 -2.34 -30.35 -12.92
N ARG A 660 -1.59 -29.43 -13.54
CA ARG A 660 -0.38 -28.85 -12.95
C ARG A 660 -0.75 -27.97 -11.76
N PHE A 661 -0.01 -28.08 -10.66
CA PHE A 661 -0.19 -27.20 -9.50
C PHE A 661 0.19 -25.75 -9.79
N SER A 662 0.99 -25.51 -10.84
CA SER A 662 1.36 -24.18 -11.33
C SER A 662 0.19 -23.39 -11.95
N ARG A 663 -0.99 -23.99 -12.15
CA ARG A 663 -2.18 -23.31 -12.71
C ARG A 663 -2.75 -22.19 -11.84
N ILE A 664 -2.27 -22.06 -10.61
CA ILE A 664 -2.58 -20.91 -9.74
C ILE A 664 -1.91 -19.61 -10.19
N TYR A 665 -0.96 -19.70 -11.12
CA TYR A 665 -0.34 -18.55 -11.76
C TYR A 665 -0.85 -18.44 -13.18
N ASP A 666 -0.74 -17.23 -13.72
CA ASP A 666 -1.06 -16.94 -15.09
C ASP A 666 -0.25 -17.84 -16.06
N SER A 667 -0.94 -18.39 -17.07
CA SER A 667 -0.36 -19.31 -18.04
C SER A 667 0.74 -18.64 -18.89
N THR A 668 0.68 -17.33 -19.09
CA THR A 668 1.70 -16.50 -19.74
C THR A 668 3.01 -16.56 -18.96
N LEU A 669 2.96 -16.36 -17.64
CA LEU A 669 4.14 -16.35 -16.76
C LEU A 669 4.80 -17.74 -16.70
N ILE A 670 3.98 -18.79 -16.59
CA ILE A 670 4.46 -20.17 -16.56
C ILE A 670 5.01 -20.60 -17.92
N GLY A 671 4.35 -20.22 -19.02
CA GLY A 671 4.86 -20.46 -20.38
C GLY A 671 6.20 -19.78 -20.59
N ALA A 672 6.32 -18.50 -20.24
CA ALA A 672 7.58 -17.76 -20.34
C ALA A 672 8.70 -18.41 -19.51
N THR A 673 8.39 -18.88 -18.30
CA THR A 673 9.38 -19.58 -17.46
C THR A 673 9.79 -20.91 -18.06
N THR A 674 8.82 -21.71 -18.52
CA THR A 674 9.07 -23.03 -19.11
C THR A 674 9.95 -22.91 -20.34
N ASP A 675 9.64 -22.01 -21.28
CA ASP A 675 10.47 -21.80 -22.45
C ASP A 675 11.91 -21.38 -22.10
N ILE A 676 12.09 -20.55 -21.06
CA ILE A 676 13.42 -20.10 -20.62
C ILE A 676 14.20 -21.28 -20.07
N LEU A 677 13.59 -22.07 -19.19
CA LEU A 677 14.22 -23.25 -18.59
C LEU A 677 14.51 -24.34 -19.63
N GLU A 678 13.65 -24.55 -20.62
CA GLU A 678 13.89 -25.49 -21.74
C GLU A 678 15.07 -25.06 -22.62
N GLN A 679 15.15 -23.77 -22.97
CA GLN A 679 16.28 -23.25 -23.73
C GLN A 679 17.61 -23.41 -22.98
N ILE A 680 17.60 -23.22 -21.66
CA ILE A 680 18.76 -23.50 -20.82
C ILE A 680 19.13 -24.97 -20.86
N LEU A 681 18.16 -25.86 -20.68
CA LEU A 681 18.40 -27.31 -20.68
C LEU A 681 19.10 -27.75 -21.97
N ILE A 682 18.70 -27.19 -23.11
CA ILE A 682 19.33 -27.44 -24.42
C ILE A 682 20.75 -26.87 -24.49
N LYS A 683 20.97 -25.64 -24.01
CA LYS A 683 22.26 -24.94 -24.15
C LYS A 683 23.32 -25.35 -23.13
N LYS A 684 22.93 -25.66 -21.88
CA LYS A 684 23.85 -25.85 -20.74
C LYS A 684 23.61 -27.15 -19.96
N GLY A 685 22.53 -27.89 -20.24
CA GLY A 685 22.17 -29.10 -19.50
C GLY A 685 21.38 -28.82 -18.23
N LYS A 686 21.29 -29.84 -17.35
CA LYS A 686 20.39 -29.84 -16.18
C LYS A 686 20.80 -28.93 -15.02
N ILE A 687 22.06 -28.52 -14.96
CA ILE A 687 22.62 -27.77 -13.83
C ILE A 687 23.08 -26.41 -14.31
N ILE A 688 22.59 -25.35 -13.68
CA ILE A 688 23.02 -23.98 -13.92
C ILE A 688 23.42 -23.27 -12.62
N GLU A 689 24.13 -22.15 -12.76
CA GLU A 689 24.50 -21.28 -11.66
C GLU A 689 23.67 -20.00 -11.67
N GLU A 690 23.58 -19.32 -10.53
CA GLU A 690 22.83 -18.07 -10.38
C GLU A 690 23.21 -16.99 -11.42
N LYS A 691 24.50 -16.92 -11.79
CA LYS A 691 25.01 -16.00 -12.82
C LYS A 691 24.35 -16.19 -14.20
N ASP A 692 23.86 -17.40 -14.47
CA ASP A 692 23.24 -17.73 -15.75
C ASP A 692 21.84 -17.12 -15.86
N PHE A 693 21.18 -16.80 -14.74
CA PHE A 693 19.86 -16.16 -14.73
C PHE A 693 19.91 -14.68 -15.12
N VAL A 694 21.03 -13.99 -14.93
CA VAL A 694 21.12 -12.52 -15.16
C VAL A 694 20.74 -12.14 -16.58
N GLY A 695 21.28 -12.85 -17.57
CA GLY A 695 20.95 -12.63 -18.99
C GLY A 695 19.57 -13.13 -19.38
N LEU A 696 18.99 -14.06 -18.62
CA LEU A 696 17.72 -14.71 -18.93
C LEU A 696 16.51 -13.95 -18.39
N VAL A 697 16.69 -13.15 -17.35
CA VAL A 697 15.63 -12.28 -16.81
C VAL A 697 15.14 -11.30 -17.89
N THR A 698 16.06 -10.76 -18.69
CA THR A 698 15.73 -9.92 -19.86
C THR A 698 14.82 -10.68 -20.82
N SER A 699 15.25 -11.86 -21.31
CA SER A 699 14.47 -12.68 -22.23
C SER A 699 13.15 -13.20 -21.66
N TYR A 700 13.07 -13.39 -20.35
CA TYR A 700 11.85 -13.75 -19.65
C TYR A 700 10.79 -12.64 -19.77
N PHE A 701 11.18 -11.39 -19.51
CA PHE A 701 10.27 -10.26 -19.62
C PHE A 701 9.90 -9.93 -21.08
N GLU A 702 10.82 -10.12 -22.04
CA GLU A 702 10.51 -10.07 -23.48
C GLU A 702 9.37 -11.04 -23.83
N ARG A 703 9.49 -12.30 -23.38
CA ARG A 703 8.46 -13.34 -23.62
C ARG A 703 7.11 -13.04 -22.97
N ILE A 704 7.12 -12.39 -21.80
CA ILE A 704 5.88 -11.95 -21.16
C ILE A 704 5.20 -10.89 -22.02
N LEU A 705 5.96 -9.93 -22.55
CA LEU A 705 5.42 -8.90 -23.43
C LEU A 705 4.95 -9.46 -24.79
N GLU A 706 5.62 -10.47 -25.32
CA GLU A 706 5.21 -11.16 -26.56
C GLU A 706 3.91 -11.96 -26.39
N ARG A 707 3.74 -12.60 -25.23
CA ARG A 707 2.57 -13.45 -24.92
C ARG A 707 1.39 -12.68 -24.34
N GLY A 708 1.64 -11.62 -23.58
CA GLY A 708 0.63 -10.86 -22.87
C GLY A 708 -0.05 -9.83 -23.77
N SER A 709 -1.39 -9.83 -23.82
CA SER A 709 -2.11 -8.73 -24.46
C SER A 709 -2.09 -7.48 -23.56
N ASN A 710 -1.81 -6.32 -24.15
CA ASN A 710 -1.73 -5.03 -23.44
C ASN A 710 -3.12 -4.40 -23.18
N ASP A 711 -4.20 -5.14 -23.39
CA ASP A 711 -5.56 -4.59 -23.44
C ASP A 711 -6.01 -4.01 -22.09
N PRO A 712 -5.83 -4.69 -20.92
CA PRO A 712 -6.33 -4.17 -19.65
C PRO A 712 -5.73 -2.83 -19.22
N SER A 713 -4.43 -2.59 -19.50
CA SER A 713 -3.80 -1.29 -19.21
C SER A 713 -4.35 -0.18 -20.11
N LYS A 714 -4.55 -0.45 -21.41
CA LYS A 714 -5.05 0.54 -22.36
C LYS A 714 -6.46 0.98 -22.01
N ASP A 715 -7.32 0.03 -21.65
CA ASP A 715 -8.70 0.32 -21.26
C ASP A 715 -8.72 1.21 -20.01
N LYS A 716 -7.93 0.89 -18.98
CA LYS A 716 -7.87 1.73 -17.77
C LYS A 716 -7.24 3.11 -18.02
N ILE A 717 -6.23 3.23 -18.87
CA ILE A 717 -5.67 4.53 -19.27
C ILE A 717 -6.72 5.36 -20.01
N ASN A 718 -7.48 4.73 -20.91
CA ASN A 718 -8.55 5.39 -21.64
C ASN A 718 -9.69 5.80 -20.70
N ALA A 719 -10.05 4.97 -19.72
CA ALA A 719 -10.97 5.33 -18.66
C ALA A 719 -10.49 6.56 -17.86
N MET A 720 -9.20 6.65 -17.53
CA MET A 720 -8.63 7.84 -16.89
C MET A 720 -8.71 9.07 -17.82
N ARG A 721 -8.37 8.92 -19.11
CA ARG A 721 -8.43 10.00 -20.11
C ARG A 721 -9.84 10.56 -20.28
N TRP A 722 -10.85 9.69 -20.29
CA TRP A 722 -12.26 10.04 -20.47
C TRP A 722 -13.04 10.15 -19.14
N LEU A 723 -12.35 10.21 -18.00
CA LEU A 723 -12.96 10.39 -16.67
C LEU A 723 -14.07 9.37 -16.34
N LYS A 724 -13.89 8.11 -16.78
CA LYS A 724 -14.77 6.98 -16.45
C LYS A 724 -14.32 6.29 -15.15
N PHE A 725 -14.65 6.92 -14.04
CA PHE A 725 -14.28 6.47 -12.70
C PHE A 725 -14.87 5.10 -12.30
N SER A 726 -16.01 4.69 -12.85
CA SER A 726 -16.60 3.36 -12.64
C SER A 726 -15.67 2.26 -13.14
N GLU A 727 -15.11 2.41 -14.34
CA GLU A 727 -14.12 1.49 -14.90
C GLU A 727 -12.80 1.55 -14.09
N ILE A 728 -12.40 2.72 -13.61
CA ILE A 728 -11.19 2.87 -12.75
C ILE A 728 -11.38 2.14 -11.41
N ALA A 729 -12.59 2.11 -10.86
CA ALA A 729 -12.90 1.45 -9.58
C ALA A 729 -12.64 -0.06 -9.59
N GLU A 730 -12.59 -0.67 -10.78
CA GLU A 730 -12.26 -2.08 -10.97
C GLU A 730 -10.77 -2.39 -10.88
N PHE A 731 -9.90 -1.38 -10.85
CA PHE A 731 -8.46 -1.57 -10.68
C PHE A 731 -8.18 -2.36 -9.39
N LYS A 732 -7.56 -3.53 -9.55
CA LYS A 732 -7.17 -4.42 -8.45
C LYS A 732 -5.75 -4.91 -8.70
N LEU A 733 -4.80 -4.36 -7.96
CA LEU A 733 -3.40 -4.78 -8.07
C LEU A 733 -3.20 -6.25 -7.68
N ILE A 734 -4.01 -6.77 -6.76
CA ILE A 734 -4.04 -8.19 -6.42
C ILE A 734 -5.35 -8.76 -6.95
N LYS A 735 -5.26 -9.64 -7.96
CA LYS A 735 -6.41 -10.42 -8.44
C LYS A 735 -6.74 -11.49 -7.39
N GLU A 736 -7.90 -11.38 -6.75
CA GLU A 736 -8.42 -12.46 -5.92
C GLU A 736 -9.15 -13.45 -6.84
N GLU A 737 -8.46 -14.50 -7.29
CA GLU A 737 -9.08 -15.58 -8.07
C GLU A 737 -10.17 -16.32 -7.29
N TYR A 738 -10.12 -16.24 -5.95
CA TYR A 738 -11.07 -16.85 -5.03
C TYR A 738 -11.54 -15.83 -4.01
N GLN A 739 -12.86 -15.74 -3.79
CA GLN A 739 -13.41 -14.93 -2.71
C GLN A 739 -12.91 -15.53 -1.37
N LYS A 740 -12.11 -14.77 -0.63
CA LYS A 740 -11.65 -15.18 0.70
C LYS A 740 -12.60 -14.67 1.77
N ILE A 741 -12.73 -15.42 2.85
CA ILE A 741 -13.38 -14.99 4.08
C ILE A 741 -12.36 -15.00 5.22
N ASP A 742 -12.46 -14.03 6.11
CA ASP A 742 -11.68 -14.01 7.33
C ASP A 742 -12.30 -14.97 8.33
N VAL A 743 -11.49 -15.81 8.98
CA VAL A 743 -11.94 -16.76 9.99
C VAL A 743 -11.18 -16.49 11.28
N PHE A 744 -11.90 -16.15 12.34
CA PHE A 744 -11.37 -16.01 13.69
C PHE A 744 -11.18 -17.39 14.33
N VAL A 745 -10.02 -17.63 14.93
CA VAL A 745 -9.66 -18.90 15.56
C VAL A 745 -9.55 -18.74 17.08
N GLU A 746 -10.51 -19.28 17.82
CA GLU A 746 -10.45 -19.37 19.29
C GLU A 746 -9.54 -20.54 19.71
N ILE A 747 -8.23 -20.29 19.76
CA ILE A 747 -7.21 -21.30 20.09
C ILE A 747 -6.73 -21.28 21.54
N ASP A 748 -6.87 -20.16 22.24
CA ASP A 748 -6.42 -19.98 23.62
C ASP A 748 -7.38 -19.07 24.41
N ASP A 749 -7.13 -18.91 25.71
CA ASP A 749 -7.98 -18.08 26.58
C ASP A 749 -7.93 -16.60 26.20
N ASN A 750 -6.84 -16.14 25.59
CA ASN A 750 -6.72 -14.77 25.12
C ASN A 750 -7.61 -14.52 23.89
N ALA A 751 -7.62 -15.44 22.92
CA ALA A 751 -8.53 -15.43 21.78
C ALA A 751 -9.99 -15.43 22.24
N LYS A 752 -10.32 -16.24 23.26
CA LYS A 752 -11.65 -16.28 23.87
C LYS A 752 -12.03 -14.95 24.51
N LYS A 753 -11.09 -14.29 25.18
CA LYS A 753 -11.29 -12.96 25.76
C LYS A 753 -11.56 -11.92 24.66
N ILE A 754 -10.73 -11.89 23.62
CA ILE A 754 -10.85 -10.99 22.47
C ILE A 754 -12.19 -11.20 21.77
N TRP A 755 -12.61 -12.45 21.54
CA TRP A 755 -13.90 -12.75 20.92
C TRP A 755 -15.10 -12.30 21.76
N LYS A 756 -15.05 -12.51 23.08
CA LYS A 756 -16.09 -12.01 23.99
C LYS A 756 -16.18 -10.48 23.96
N GLU A 757 -15.04 -9.80 23.92
CA GLU A 757 -15.00 -8.35 23.86
C GLU A 757 -15.52 -7.82 22.50
N TYR A 758 -15.16 -8.49 21.39
CA TYR A 758 -15.73 -8.21 20.07
C TYR A 758 -17.27 -8.28 20.07
N LYS A 759 -17.85 -9.33 20.69
CA LYS A 759 -19.32 -9.46 20.82
C LYS A 759 -19.92 -8.31 21.62
N LYS A 760 -19.33 -7.93 22.75
CA LYS A 760 -19.78 -6.77 23.55
C LYS A 760 -19.72 -5.47 22.76
N ILE A 761 -18.67 -5.27 21.97
CA ILE A 761 -18.54 -4.07 21.13
C ILE A 761 -19.66 -4.02 20.07
N LYS A 762 -20.04 -5.17 19.49
CA LYS A 762 -21.12 -5.25 18.50
C LYS A 762 -22.49 -4.82 19.05
N GLU A 763 -22.73 -5.05 20.33
CA GLU A 763 -23.96 -4.67 21.06
C GLU A 763 -24.06 -3.16 21.31
N ILE A 764 -22.99 -2.39 21.11
CA ILE A 764 -23.04 -0.92 21.25
C ILE A 764 -23.96 -0.32 20.18
N GLU A 765 -25.06 0.29 20.62
CA GLU A 765 -26.05 0.95 19.74
C GLU A 765 -25.45 2.14 18.98
N ASN A 766 -24.64 2.95 19.65
CA ASN A 766 -24.00 4.10 19.03
C ASN A 766 -22.95 3.63 18.00
N ARG A 767 -23.28 3.81 16.71
CA ARG A 767 -22.45 3.37 15.58
C ARG A 767 -21.03 3.96 15.60
N LEU A 768 -20.86 5.20 16.05
CA LEU A 768 -19.55 5.86 16.11
C LEU A 768 -18.70 5.26 17.22
N LYS A 769 -19.25 5.15 18.43
CA LYS A 769 -18.58 4.53 19.58
C LYS A 769 -18.21 3.07 19.30
N ARG A 770 -19.13 2.30 18.71
CA ARG A 770 -18.87 0.93 18.26
C ARG A 770 -17.68 0.86 17.29
N ARG A 771 -17.65 1.75 16.31
CA ARG A 771 -16.56 1.80 15.33
C ARG A 771 -15.24 2.16 15.99
N GLU A 772 -15.22 3.09 16.94
CA GLU A 772 -14.03 3.46 17.69
C GLU A 772 -13.45 2.27 18.46
N GLU A 773 -14.27 1.55 19.24
CA GLU A 773 -13.81 0.38 20.01
C GLU A 773 -13.30 -0.75 19.09
N LEU A 774 -13.96 -0.99 17.94
CA LEU A 774 -13.47 -1.95 16.94
C LEU A 774 -12.09 -1.56 16.38
N LEU A 775 -11.83 -0.27 16.21
CA LEU A 775 -10.53 0.23 15.73
C LEU A 775 -9.45 0.01 16.79
N ARG A 776 -9.76 0.17 18.09
CA ARG A 776 -8.82 -0.07 19.21
C ARG A 776 -8.40 -1.54 19.32
N MET A 777 -9.33 -2.48 19.13
CA MET A 777 -9.04 -3.92 19.21
C MET A 777 -8.41 -4.50 17.94
N LYS A 778 -8.45 -3.77 16.83
CA LYS A 778 -8.18 -4.29 15.49
C LYS A 778 -6.90 -5.14 15.40
N LYS A 779 -5.75 -4.63 15.85
CA LYS A 779 -4.46 -5.36 15.78
C LYS A 779 -4.50 -6.70 16.51
N GLU A 780 -5.04 -6.72 17.73
CA GLU A 780 -5.15 -7.93 18.54
C GLU A 780 -6.13 -8.94 17.93
N PHE A 781 -7.27 -8.45 17.41
CA PHE A 781 -8.27 -9.28 16.74
C PHE A 781 -7.71 -9.98 15.50
N TYR A 782 -6.99 -9.26 14.65
CA TYR A 782 -6.43 -9.81 13.42
C TYR A 782 -5.24 -10.77 13.65
N ASN A 783 -4.62 -10.79 14.83
CA ASN A 783 -3.62 -11.82 15.17
C ASN A 783 -4.23 -13.23 15.22
N TYR A 784 -5.54 -13.33 15.46
CA TYR A 784 -6.30 -14.59 15.51
C TYR A 784 -7.12 -14.85 14.25
N ILE A 785 -6.91 -14.07 13.18
CA ILE A 785 -7.59 -14.24 11.89
C ILE A 785 -6.69 -14.92 10.86
N ILE A 786 -7.30 -15.79 10.09
CA ILE A 786 -6.76 -16.36 8.85
C ILE A 786 -7.78 -16.17 7.72
N SER A 787 -7.30 -15.81 6.53
CA SER A 787 -8.16 -15.69 5.35
C SER A 787 -8.16 -17.01 4.57
N VAL A 788 -9.34 -17.59 4.39
CA VAL A 788 -9.56 -18.90 3.76
C VAL A 788 -10.48 -18.74 2.55
N ASP A 789 -10.35 -19.59 1.53
CA ASP A 789 -11.31 -19.67 0.43
C ASP A 789 -12.75 -19.83 0.98
N LYS A 790 -13.66 -18.93 0.57
CA LYS A 790 -15.06 -18.91 0.98
C LYS A 790 -15.71 -20.28 0.81
N LYS A 791 -15.51 -20.95 -0.33
CA LYS A 791 -16.11 -22.27 -0.60
C LYS A 791 -15.72 -23.32 0.44
N LYS A 792 -14.54 -23.15 1.06
CA LYS A 792 -14.00 -24.08 2.05
C LYS A 792 -14.32 -23.68 3.50
N ALA A 793 -14.92 -22.50 3.71
CA ALA A 793 -15.15 -21.94 5.03
C ALA A 793 -16.60 -21.43 5.23
N GLU A 794 -17.50 -21.66 4.28
CA GLU A 794 -18.94 -21.37 4.37
C GLU A 794 -19.59 -21.86 5.67
N LYS A 795 -19.24 -23.06 6.12
CA LYS A 795 -19.78 -23.64 7.37
C LYS A 795 -19.26 -23.01 8.65
N SER A 796 -18.19 -22.22 8.56
CA SER A 796 -17.61 -21.52 9.69
C SER A 796 -18.17 -20.11 9.83
N LEU A 797 -18.99 -19.63 8.88
CA LEU A 797 -19.53 -18.28 8.89
C LEU A 797 -20.43 -18.03 10.11
N VAL A 798 -20.12 -16.96 10.84
CA VAL A 798 -20.97 -16.41 11.89
C VAL A 798 -21.50 -15.02 11.54
N GLU A 799 -20.85 -14.33 10.60
CA GLU A 799 -21.32 -13.12 9.93
C GLU A 799 -21.08 -13.26 8.41
N PRO A 800 -21.67 -12.42 7.55
CA PRO A 800 -21.55 -12.54 6.09
C PRO A 800 -20.11 -12.59 5.54
N TYR A 801 -19.15 -12.03 6.27
CA TYR A 801 -17.73 -11.95 5.89
C TYR A 801 -16.76 -12.40 6.98
N LEU A 802 -17.26 -13.01 8.06
CA LEU A 802 -16.44 -13.46 9.19
C LEU A 802 -16.87 -14.85 9.62
N GLY A 803 -15.94 -15.79 9.51
CA GLY A 803 -16.04 -17.11 10.12
C GLY A 803 -15.48 -17.14 11.53
N TYR A 804 -15.89 -18.14 12.29
CA TYR A 804 -15.40 -18.45 13.61
C TYR A 804 -15.19 -19.96 13.74
N VAL A 805 -14.04 -20.35 14.27
CA VAL A 805 -13.74 -21.74 14.59
C VAL A 805 -13.08 -21.86 15.95
N THR A 806 -13.37 -22.96 16.64
CA THR A 806 -12.65 -23.38 17.85
C THR A 806 -11.43 -24.22 17.46
N LYS A 807 -10.73 -24.77 18.47
CA LYS A 807 -9.63 -25.73 18.30
C LYS A 807 -9.94 -26.90 17.35
N GLU A 808 -11.21 -27.28 17.15
CA GLU A 808 -11.57 -28.37 16.24
C GLU A 808 -11.37 -28.00 14.76
N GLY A 809 -11.63 -26.74 14.41
CA GLY A 809 -11.48 -26.17 13.07
C GLY A 809 -10.06 -25.67 12.77
N TYR A 810 -9.10 -25.89 13.68
CA TYR A 810 -7.73 -25.45 13.50
C TYR A 810 -6.72 -26.49 13.98
N ASP A 811 -5.85 -26.92 13.08
CA ASP A 811 -4.70 -27.76 13.39
C ASP A 811 -3.52 -26.88 13.75
N ILE A 812 -2.91 -27.08 14.92
CA ILE A 812 -1.78 -26.23 15.29
C ILE A 812 -0.63 -26.38 14.30
N GLU A 813 -0.32 -27.58 13.80
CA GLU A 813 0.78 -27.85 12.87
C GLU A 813 0.49 -27.34 11.43
N THR A 814 -0.72 -27.59 10.91
CA THR A 814 -1.07 -27.39 9.50
C THR A 814 -2.04 -26.23 9.21
N GLY A 815 -2.62 -25.63 10.25
CA GLY A 815 -3.51 -24.47 10.17
C GLY A 815 -4.99 -24.85 10.04
N TYR A 816 -5.77 -24.01 9.38
CA TYR A 816 -7.22 -24.21 9.18
C TYR A 816 -7.62 -25.64 8.77
N ARG A 817 -8.62 -26.22 9.42
CA ARG A 817 -9.22 -27.51 9.04
C ARG A 817 -10.58 -27.28 8.39
N TYR A 818 -10.78 -27.88 7.22
CA TYR A 818 -12.07 -27.84 6.54
C TYR A 818 -13.09 -28.69 7.31
N LEU A 819 -14.20 -28.08 7.73
CA LEU A 819 -15.29 -28.79 8.38
C LEU A 819 -16.01 -29.67 7.34
N LYS A 820 -16.01 -31.00 7.55
CA LYS A 820 -16.73 -31.96 6.70
C LYS A 820 -18.25 -31.90 6.98
N ASP A 821 -19.07 -32.42 6.07
CA ASP A 821 -20.55 -32.43 6.13
C ASP A 821 -21.22 -33.00 7.40
N ASN A 822 -20.46 -33.56 8.34
CA ASN A 822 -21.01 -34.18 9.55
C ASN A 822 -20.65 -33.46 10.87
N ALA A 823 -20.16 -32.22 10.84
CA ALA A 823 -19.95 -31.43 12.05
C ALA A 823 -21.05 -30.36 12.20
N LEU A 824 -22.25 -30.79 12.55
CA LEU A 824 -23.25 -29.95 13.21
C LEU A 824 -22.74 -29.70 14.63
N ILE A 825 -22.37 -28.45 14.95
CA ILE A 825 -22.22 -28.01 16.34
C ILE A 825 -23.10 -26.79 16.53
N ILE A 826 -23.92 -26.91 17.57
CA ILE A 826 -25.05 -26.11 18.08
C ILE A 826 -24.62 -24.70 18.47
#